data_AF-A0A660R046-F1
#
_entry.id   AF-A0A660R046-F1
#
_cell.length_a   1.000
_cell.length_b   1.000
_cell.length_c   1.000
_cell.angle_alpha   90.00
_cell.angle_beta   90.00
_cell.angle_gamma   90.00
#
_symmetry.space_group_name_H-M   'P 1'
#
loop_
_entity.id
_entity.type
_entity.pdbx_description
1 polymer ?
#
loop_
_entity_poly.entity_id
_entity_poly.type
_entity_poly.pdbx_seq_one_letter_code
_entity_poly.pdbx_strand_id
1 'polypeptide(L)'
;MKKYLVSSALMAVACMVQANSIHWGGTLFAGGATASWTDPTSWADPNNGDTSGVPGAGDDVIIQRGVYGGPFDSVIMPVLSSSAAVNTMVIANNGDGSLLDSQLDMVAGADLTIAGNLTMAAFLNSTATLNLSGDAAFTSFGLIMGNGNSSTSVIHMSGTSSIDIVALVFGFGTGASRSIIMDGDAEFRTQGAVPGWENTLIIAAGAGDYILATDIGGGVTEYTVIPITATLMLQDSFATGGVATTDLNYNLAARQAGTAATKSFVIGSGGSSTLAADGNLHQASGEYIELDNLAIELADNSFSISMKAMTVNTNDDWMSMSVADTSGGVTASPMNFIVFGRTNGLVFSYWYGVSGATSGGSLQQWELEAKIPGFSMFAEHTYEFRAKALSDTTGYYSIYIDGVSIVANLPYEFADNTDRKLAWLNVGAASSVWDDLNVSIIPTPLYAFFDSFDTSDTNDVNADIASRQVDSIVESTYAGHLPPYSITNNTMKHAGGGPMWTASNLALPIVGQDFEFSFDVSVPDTSSSWTSIFLVSTNEIDRDVTPFGALILGGGQPGAFDLYYGFGGITREVFPISTNTMNMAFGAPYDKTAEHTVQFISTAGTGGTNAYDFVVDGITIVSGLQYAFSEDSTRQIRIVGTFADGADGAYYNNLKISNDVSAPQRDHVFFDDFNVSDYPHANWGYASRLTNGLVVAPYAAHPQNFSITNGMLHQFQGGILQQDVDLAPYIAGEDFELSFKVTQLDTDGSWSAIYMHDETPGDQRANSSLGCEIYSTGENVYDLHGGIINTPSGPAVTQTELDAAFGTFDRSQEHELRFISLAGAGGSNTYSFIVDGVTMESNIPYQFLGSTRKFGITGTMSNPAAGVYYDDLVLSLYVRPTYEAWASSKGLVAGVNDGREYDAENGGIGDGMVNLLEYAFGGDPLAVDAATYLPAYSGPVDVGGTNYMSYVYRRRSDAGIRGLVYDLQFKTDLVLSPDWTSTLGLAEAGIDDTTDPDFDRVTNSIPTVMDLSSTPGFEEWVWDEQLFLNLEVTEN
;
A
#
# COMPACT_ATOMS: atom_id res chain seq x y z
N MET A 1 -9.25 54.17 -42.80
CA MET A 1 -8.39 55.19 -42.15
C MET A 1 -8.54 54.99 -40.65
N LYS A 2 -7.52 54.43 -39.97
CA LYS A 2 -6.62 55.15 -39.01
C LYS A 2 -7.42 55.89 -37.92
N LYS A 3 -7.20 55.80 -36.61
CA LYS A 3 -6.27 55.12 -35.67
C LYS A 3 -6.64 55.77 -34.29
N TYR A 4 -6.51 55.06 -33.15
CA TYR A 4 -6.24 55.62 -31.79
C TYR A 4 -7.34 56.48 -31.09
N LEU A 5 -7.48 56.62 -29.75
CA LEU A 5 -6.91 56.05 -28.51
C LEU A 5 -7.62 56.75 -27.31
N VAL A 6 -7.89 56.01 -26.22
CA VAL A 6 -7.80 56.40 -24.78
C VAL A 6 -8.80 57.34 -24.07
N SER A 7 -9.34 56.78 -22.98
CA SER A 7 -9.65 57.28 -21.62
C SER A 7 -10.11 58.71 -21.38
N SER A 8 -11.17 58.89 -20.58
CA SER A 8 -11.04 59.13 -19.11
C SER A 8 -12.38 59.52 -18.43
N ALA A 9 -12.67 58.80 -17.33
CA ALA A 9 -13.28 59.23 -16.06
C ALA A 9 -14.56 60.12 -16.01
N LEU A 10 -15.61 59.51 -15.43
CA LEU A 10 -16.29 59.97 -14.19
C LEU A 10 -17.08 61.31 -14.20
N MET A 11 -18.41 61.25 -14.22
CA MET A 11 -19.31 61.66 -13.11
C MET A 11 -20.79 61.81 -13.53
N ALA A 12 -21.65 61.11 -12.77
CA ALA A 12 -22.94 61.53 -12.21
C ALA A 12 -24.10 61.85 -13.20
N VAL A 13 -25.34 61.34 -13.08
CA VAL A 13 -26.25 61.30 -11.90
C VAL A 13 -27.41 60.32 -12.17
N ALA A 14 -27.71 59.47 -11.15
CA ALA A 14 -28.98 58.83 -10.71
C ALA A 14 -30.03 58.33 -11.75
N CYS A 15 -30.65 57.14 -11.61
CA CYS A 15 -31.40 56.63 -10.45
C CYS A 15 -31.51 55.09 -10.35
N MET A 16 -31.33 54.60 -9.11
CA MET A 16 -32.00 53.51 -8.36
C MET A 16 -32.83 52.43 -9.11
N VAL A 17 -32.54 51.14 -8.84
CA VAL A 17 -33.30 50.24 -7.93
C VAL A 17 -32.60 48.87 -7.77
N GLN A 18 -32.35 48.51 -6.50
CA GLN A 18 -32.18 47.18 -5.85
C GLN A 18 -31.25 46.09 -6.43
N ALA A 19 -30.11 45.91 -5.75
CA ALA A 19 -29.77 44.66 -5.06
C ALA A 19 -28.86 45.00 -3.86
N ASN A 20 -29.25 44.57 -2.65
CA ASN A 20 -28.54 44.83 -1.40
C ASN A 20 -27.32 43.89 -1.29
N SER A 21 -26.11 44.43 -1.46
CA SER A 21 -24.92 43.94 -0.75
C SER A 21 -24.65 44.90 0.41
N ILE A 22 -24.65 44.37 1.62
CA ILE A 22 -24.33 45.11 2.84
C ILE A 22 -22.81 45.31 2.84
N HIS A 23 -22.38 46.50 2.44
CA HIS A 23 -21.09 47.04 2.89
C HIS A 23 -21.26 47.46 4.36
N TRP A 24 -20.40 46.94 5.23
CA TRP A 24 -20.20 47.49 6.57
C TRP A 24 -19.64 48.91 6.44
N GLY A 25 -20.54 49.88 6.37
CA GLY A 25 -20.27 51.30 6.45
C GLY A 25 -20.26 51.76 7.90
N GLY A 26 -19.20 51.41 8.63
CA GLY A 26 -18.74 52.15 9.81
C GLY A 26 -17.45 52.88 9.43
N THR A 27 -17.44 54.22 9.49
CA THR A 27 -16.23 55.01 9.29
C THR A 27 -15.18 54.66 10.34
N LEU A 28 -14.10 53.98 9.94
CA LEU A 28 -12.90 53.86 10.78
C LEU A 28 -11.58 53.94 9.99
N PHE A 29 -11.50 54.86 9.03
CA PHE A 29 -10.20 55.40 8.58
C PHE A 29 -10.29 56.93 8.43
N ALA A 30 -10.57 57.60 9.55
CA ALA A 30 -10.23 59.01 9.71
C ALA A 30 -9.92 59.29 11.19
N GLY A 31 -8.67 59.03 11.59
CA GLY A 31 -8.00 59.68 12.71
C GLY A 31 -8.43 59.29 14.13
N GLY A 32 -7.80 58.26 14.68
CA GLY A 32 -7.76 57.99 16.12
C GLY A 32 -7.35 56.55 16.43
N ALA A 33 -6.13 56.38 16.95
CA ALA A 33 -5.49 55.15 17.45
C ALA A 33 -5.92 53.80 16.86
N THR A 34 -5.02 53.22 16.07
CA THR A 34 -4.89 51.77 15.85
C THR A 34 -5.01 51.01 17.18
N ALA A 35 -5.99 50.13 17.32
CA ALA A 35 -5.83 48.99 18.23
C ALA A 35 -4.91 47.99 17.53
N SER A 36 -3.62 48.31 17.44
CA SER A 36 -2.60 47.29 17.16
C SER A 36 -2.48 46.48 18.44
N TRP A 37 -2.63 45.17 18.35
CA TRP A 37 -2.46 44.32 19.50
C TRP A 37 -0.96 44.24 19.79
N THR A 38 -0.53 44.97 20.81
CA THR A 38 0.85 44.96 21.27
C THR A 38 1.10 43.89 22.33
N ASP A 39 0.04 43.23 22.82
CA ASP A 39 0.15 42.10 23.74
C ASP A 39 0.18 40.78 22.95
N PRO A 40 1.31 40.05 22.95
CA PRO A 40 1.48 38.80 22.23
C PRO A 40 0.60 37.64 22.73
N THR A 41 -0.08 37.80 23.87
CA THR A 41 -0.69 36.66 24.59
C THR A 41 -2.19 36.77 24.81
N SER A 42 -2.82 37.88 24.42
CA SER A 42 -4.25 38.07 24.70
C SER A 42 -4.98 38.59 23.49
N TRP A 43 -6.15 38.01 23.21
CA TRP A 43 -7.03 38.53 22.19
C TRP A 43 -7.84 39.79 22.63
N ALA A 44 -7.35 40.50 23.66
CA ALA A 44 -8.08 41.59 24.32
C ALA A 44 -7.89 42.94 23.62
N ASP A 45 -9.01 43.57 23.23
CA ASP A 45 -9.04 44.99 22.89
C ASP A 45 -9.25 45.82 24.17
N PRO A 46 -8.20 46.48 24.71
CA PRO A 46 -8.32 47.26 25.93
C PRO A 46 -9.25 48.49 25.78
N ASN A 47 -9.67 48.85 24.56
CA ASN A 47 -10.46 50.07 24.31
C ASN A 47 -11.97 49.86 24.26
N ASN A 48 -12.47 48.62 24.17
CA ASN A 48 -13.89 48.34 23.95
C ASN A 48 -14.65 47.76 25.16
N GLY A 49 -13.98 47.65 26.31
CA GLY A 49 -14.59 47.10 27.53
C GLY A 49 -14.86 45.60 27.48
N ASP A 50 -14.37 44.91 26.44
CA ASP A 50 -14.32 43.46 26.38
C ASP A 50 -13.09 42.97 27.16
N THR A 51 -13.33 42.52 28.38
CA THR A 51 -12.29 41.97 29.25
C THR A 51 -11.97 40.50 28.94
N SER A 52 -12.73 39.86 28.05
CA SER A 52 -12.51 38.45 27.69
C SER A 52 -11.57 38.32 26.50
N GLY A 53 -11.62 39.28 25.59
CA GLY A 53 -10.64 39.42 24.54
C GLY A 53 -10.54 38.18 23.68
N VAL A 54 -11.62 37.76 23.04
CA VAL A 54 -11.64 36.72 22.01
C VAL A 54 -12.65 37.20 20.96
N PRO A 55 -12.34 37.16 19.65
CA PRO A 55 -13.29 37.54 18.61
C PRO A 55 -14.63 36.83 18.76
N GLY A 56 -15.72 37.59 18.69
CA GLY A 56 -17.08 37.11 18.89
C GLY A 56 -17.84 36.90 17.58
N ALA A 57 -18.92 36.12 17.66
CA ALA A 57 -19.73 35.79 16.51
C ALA A 57 -20.25 37.07 15.81
N GLY A 58 -19.76 37.31 14.59
CA GLY A 58 -20.05 38.54 13.83
C GLY A 58 -18.81 39.37 13.48
N ASP A 59 -17.68 39.12 14.13
CA ASP A 59 -16.43 39.83 13.84
C ASP A 59 -15.77 39.34 12.55
N ASP A 60 -15.20 40.24 11.76
CA ASP A 60 -14.33 39.91 10.64
C ASP A 60 -12.87 40.07 11.10
N VAL A 61 -12.09 38.99 11.04
CA VAL A 61 -10.70 38.98 11.54
C VAL A 61 -9.72 39.01 10.36
N ILE A 62 -8.76 39.92 10.42
CA ILE A 62 -7.67 40.00 9.44
C ILE A 62 -6.35 39.87 10.19
N ILE A 63 -5.63 38.79 9.93
CA ILE A 63 -4.26 38.56 10.41
C ILE A 63 -3.32 39.03 9.32
N GLN A 64 -2.64 40.15 9.58
CA GLN A 64 -1.77 40.80 8.63
C GLN A 64 -0.62 41.51 9.35
N ARG A 65 0.60 41.44 8.80
CA ARG A 65 1.75 42.23 9.29
C ARG A 65 1.55 43.71 8.93
N GLY A 66 1.93 44.64 9.79
CA GLY A 66 1.65 46.07 9.59
C GLY A 66 2.60 46.79 8.62
N VAL A 67 2.05 47.60 7.70
CA VAL A 67 2.74 48.42 6.66
C VAL A 67 3.59 49.58 7.22
N TYR A 68 3.52 49.88 8.52
CA TYR A 68 4.10 51.12 9.04
C TYR A 68 5.56 50.99 9.46
N GLY A 69 6.47 50.96 8.48
CA GLY A 69 7.81 51.61 8.44
C GLY A 69 8.73 51.63 9.67
N GLY A 70 8.48 50.82 10.69
CA GLY A 70 9.28 50.67 11.90
C GLY A 70 9.90 49.28 11.96
N PRO A 71 11.12 49.14 12.52
CA PRO A 71 11.77 47.84 12.69
C PRO A 71 11.04 47.05 13.78
N PHE A 72 9.98 46.33 13.40
CA PHE A 72 9.45 45.23 14.20
C PHE A 72 10.27 43.99 13.83
N ASP A 73 11.45 43.87 14.45
CA ASP A 73 12.37 42.72 14.33
C ASP A 73 11.89 41.48 15.11
N SER A 74 10.75 41.56 15.81
CA SER A 74 10.09 40.40 16.41
C SER A 74 8.72 40.22 15.77
N VAL A 75 8.58 39.18 14.95
CA VAL A 75 7.30 38.71 14.46
C VAL A 75 6.62 38.02 15.64
N ILE A 76 5.51 38.59 16.11
CA ILE A 76 4.65 37.96 17.09
C ILE A 76 3.49 37.35 16.31
N MET A 77 3.41 36.02 16.28
CA MET A 77 2.33 35.27 15.66
C MET A 77 1.17 35.11 16.67
N PRO A 78 -0.09 35.37 16.30
CA PRO A 78 -1.22 35.16 17.21
C PRO A 78 -1.43 33.68 17.51
N VAL A 79 -1.60 33.35 18.80
CA VAL A 79 -1.97 32.02 19.29
C VAL A 79 -3.41 32.06 19.78
N LEU A 80 -4.25 31.14 19.31
CA LEU A 80 -5.59 30.88 19.82
C LEU A 80 -5.55 29.61 20.69
N SER A 81 -5.98 29.72 21.94
CA SER A 81 -5.95 28.64 22.94
C SER A 81 -7.32 28.38 23.58
N SER A 82 -8.39 28.92 23.00
CA SER A 82 -9.76 28.78 23.50
C SER A 82 -10.76 28.96 22.36
N SER A 83 -12.03 28.63 22.60
CA SER A 83 -13.07 28.74 21.58
C SER A 83 -13.31 30.19 21.12
N ALA A 84 -13.42 30.39 19.81
CA ALA A 84 -13.74 31.65 19.15
C ALA A 84 -14.74 31.40 18.01
N ALA A 85 -15.61 32.38 17.76
CA ALA A 85 -16.52 32.33 16.63
C ALA A 85 -16.41 33.64 15.86
N VAL A 86 -16.20 33.60 14.55
CA VAL A 86 -16.05 34.81 13.71
C VAL A 86 -16.93 34.70 12.46
N ASN A 87 -17.21 35.83 11.82
CA ASN A 87 -17.97 35.89 10.59
C ASN A 87 -17.09 35.52 9.39
N THR A 88 -15.97 36.22 9.17
CA THR A 88 -14.97 35.85 8.16
C THR A 88 -13.56 36.01 8.71
N MET A 89 -12.60 35.28 8.17
CA MET A 89 -11.19 35.43 8.53
C MET A 89 -10.29 35.49 7.30
N VAL A 90 -9.27 36.32 7.36
CA VAL A 90 -8.24 36.44 6.33
C VAL A 90 -6.85 36.33 6.97
N ILE A 91 -6.05 35.35 6.55
CA ILE A 91 -4.62 35.24 6.89
C ILE A 91 -3.85 35.68 5.64
N ALA A 92 -3.36 36.91 5.63
CA ALA A 92 -2.81 37.47 4.39
C ALA A 92 -1.68 38.48 4.61
N ASN A 93 -0.68 38.38 3.73
CA ASN A 93 0.41 39.35 3.61
C ASN A 93 -0.09 40.72 3.07
N ASN A 94 0.66 41.80 3.27
CA ASN A 94 0.37 43.07 2.59
C ASN A 94 0.71 42.99 1.09
N GLY A 95 -0.12 43.62 0.26
CA GLY A 95 0.13 43.79 -1.18
C GLY A 95 1.30 44.70 -1.56
N ASP A 96 2.30 44.88 -0.69
CA ASP A 96 3.51 45.67 -0.98
C ASP A 96 4.64 44.85 -1.63
N GLY A 97 4.47 43.53 -1.73
CA GLY A 97 5.42 42.62 -2.39
C GLY A 97 6.62 42.22 -1.52
N SER A 98 6.60 42.49 -0.20
CA SER A 98 7.61 41.96 0.73
C SER A 98 7.30 40.49 1.09
N LEU A 99 8.31 39.60 1.04
CA LEU A 99 8.21 38.14 1.25
C LEU A 99 8.01 37.74 2.73
N LEU A 100 7.01 38.30 3.43
CA LEU A 100 6.86 38.10 4.86
C LEU A 100 5.63 37.23 5.18
N ASP A 101 5.86 36.16 5.95
CA ASP A 101 4.88 35.12 6.28
C ASP A 101 3.84 35.62 7.30
N SER A 102 2.57 35.22 7.13
CA SER A 102 1.50 35.41 8.12
C SER A 102 1.06 34.06 8.69
N GLN A 103 0.94 33.93 10.01
CA GLN A 103 0.61 32.66 10.66
C GLN A 103 -0.49 32.83 11.70
N LEU A 104 -1.32 31.80 11.89
CA LEU A 104 -2.19 31.61 13.03
C LEU A 104 -1.87 30.26 13.68
N ASP A 105 -1.63 30.25 14.99
CA ASP A 105 -1.42 29.04 15.76
C ASP A 105 -2.64 28.72 16.61
N MET A 106 -3.20 27.54 16.47
CA MET A 106 -4.27 26.98 17.30
C MET A 106 -3.68 25.84 18.14
N VAL A 107 -3.74 26.00 19.46
CA VAL A 107 -3.22 25.01 20.41
C VAL A 107 -4.35 24.23 21.08
N ALA A 108 -4.01 23.17 21.81
CA ALA A 108 -4.96 22.34 22.53
C ALA A 108 -6.02 23.17 23.30
N GLY A 109 -7.29 22.82 23.14
CA GLY A 109 -8.47 23.49 23.68
C GLY A 109 -9.03 24.64 22.81
N ALA A 110 -8.38 24.98 21.69
CA ALA A 110 -8.89 25.96 20.75
C ALA A 110 -10.02 25.37 19.87
N ASP A 111 -11.08 26.15 19.66
CA ASP A 111 -12.19 25.78 18.78
C ASP A 111 -12.60 27.03 17.98
N LEU A 112 -12.22 27.09 16.70
CA LEU A 112 -12.49 28.24 15.84
C LEU A 112 -13.62 27.93 14.85
N THR A 113 -14.78 28.55 15.06
CA THR A 113 -15.90 28.50 14.11
C THR A 113 -15.95 29.76 13.25
N ILE A 114 -15.96 29.62 11.92
CA ILE A 114 -16.09 30.72 10.96
C ILE A 114 -17.37 30.55 10.17
N ALA A 115 -18.34 31.45 10.37
CA ALA A 115 -19.64 31.36 9.70
C ALA A 115 -19.55 31.52 8.17
N GLY A 116 -18.59 32.29 7.69
CA GLY A 116 -18.25 32.49 6.29
C GLY A 116 -16.96 31.76 5.91
N ASN A 117 -16.09 32.44 5.17
CA ASN A 117 -14.87 31.83 4.63
C ASN A 117 -13.63 32.21 5.46
N LEU A 118 -12.69 31.26 5.59
CA LEU A 118 -11.28 31.53 5.83
C LEU A 118 -10.59 31.76 4.49
N THR A 119 -9.87 32.88 4.33
CA THR A 119 -9.04 33.14 3.15
C THR A 119 -7.57 33.18 3.54
N MET A 120 -6.78 32.25 3.00
CA MET A 120 -5.33 32.17 3.18
C MET A 120 -4.61 32.68 1.94
N ALA A 121 -3.54 33.47 2.15
CA ALA A 121 -2.66 33.95 1.08
C ALA A 121 -3.41 34.65 -0.08
N ALA A 122 -4.32 35.56 0.26
CA ALA A 122 -5.20 36.24 -0.70
C ALA A 122 -4.49 37.16 -1.72
N PHE A 123 -3.16 37.33 -1.62
CA PHE A 123 -2.37 38.25 -2.45
C PHE A 123 -1.22 37.53 -3.18
N LEU A 124 -0.74 38.13 -4.27
CA LEU A 124 0.44 37.64 -5.00
C LEU A 124 1.69 37.64 -4.11
N ASN A 125 2.53 36.61 -4.21
CA ASN A 125 3.75 36.42 -3.39
C ASN A 125 3.48 36.45 -1.88
N SER A 126 2.34 35.90 -1.42
CA SER A 126 2.03 35.83 0.01
C SER A 126 2.14 34.40 0.53
N THR A 127 2.71 34.24 1.73
CA THR A 127 2.69 32.98 2.48
C THR A 127 1.71 33.12 3.63
N ALA A 128 0.82 32.15 3.79
CA ALA A 128 -0.08 32.05 4.94
C ALA A 128 0.02 30.65 5.55
N THR A 129 0.21 30.59 6.87
CA THR A 129 0.32 29.35 7.64
C THR A 129 -0.80 29.27 8.67
N LEU A 130 -1.42 28.11 8.81
CA LEU A 130 -2.35 27.78 9.89
C LEU A 130 -1.85 26.52 10.59
N ASN A 131 -1.47 26.62 11.86
CA ASN A 131 -1.03 25.47 12.65
C ASN A 131 -2.13 25.07 13.63
N LEU A 132 -2.49 23.78 13.68
CA LEU A 132 -3.39 23.18 14.65
C LEU A 132 -2.63 22.09 15.42
N SER A 133 -2.83 22.04 16.74
CA SER A 133 -2.18 21.03 17.59
C SER A 133 -3.05 20.57 18.75
N GLY A 134 -2.81 19.35 19.22
CA GLY A 134 -3.60 18.74 20.29
C GLY A 134 -5.02 18.45 19.83
N ASP A 135 -6.02 18.89 20.59
CA ASP A 135 -7.45 18.76 20.27
C ASP A 135 -8.04 20.04 19.64
N ALA A 136 -7.21 20.86 19.00
CA ALA A 136 -7.66 22.08 18.33
C ALA A 136 -8.64 21.76 17.18
N ALA A 137 -9.81 22.40 17.17
CA ALA A 137 -10.86 22.20 16.17
C ALA A 137 -11.12 23.47 15.36
N PHE A 138 -11.32 23.33 14.05
CA PHE A 138 -11.64 24.42 13.15
C PHE A 138 -12.84 24.06 12.27
N THR A 139 -13.83 24.93 12.21
CA THR A 139 -15.01 24.74 11.35
C THR A 139 -15.25 25.98 10.50
N SER A 140 -15.44 25.83 9.19
CA SER A 140 -15.76 26.97 8.32
C SER A 140 -16.74 26.61 7.20
N PHE A 141 -17.56 27.57 6.76
CA PHE A 141 -18.33 27.37 5.53
C PHE A 141 -17.41 27.18 4.32
N GLY A 142 -16.28 27.91 4.25
CA GLY A 142 -15.36 27.75 3.13
C GLY A 142 -13.91 28.04 3.46
N LEU A 143 -13.01 27.22 2.93
CA LEU A 143 -11.57 27.45 2.99
C LEU A 143 -11.06 27.89 1.62
N ILE A 144 -10.53 29.10 1.51
CA ILE A 144 -9.96 29.65 0.28
C ILE A 144 -8.44 29.70 0.40
N MET A 145 -7.72 28.85 -0.34
CA MET A 145 -6.25 28.79 -0.32
C MET A 145 -5.63 29.41 -1.57
N GLY A 146 -4.91 30.53 -1.40
CA GLY A 146 -4.16 31.23 -2.45
C GLY A 146 -5.03 31.91 -3.50
N ASN A 147 -4.68 33.12 -3.95
CA ASN A 147 -5.44 33.84 -4.99
C ASN A 147 -4.55 34.43 -6.11
N GLY A 148 -3.37 33.85 -6.35
CA GLY A 148 -2.53 34.28 -7.46
C GLY A 148 -1.28 33.44 -7.70
N ASN A 149 -0.67 33.64 -8.86
CA ASN A 149 0.62 33.06 -9.24
C ASN A 149 1.66 33.45 -8.18
N SER A 150 2.25 32.48 -7.47
CA SER A 150 3.24 32.58 -6.37
C SER A 150 2.73 32.75 -4.93
N SER A 151 1.44 32.54 -4.64
CA SER A 151 0.97 32.45 -3.24
C SER A 151 1.25 31.07 -2.62
N THR A 152 1.64 31.01 -1.36
CA THR A 152 1.86 29.76 -0.61
C THR A 152 0.87 29.70 0.55
N SER A 153 0.08 28.63 0.66
CA SER A 153 -0.81 28.37 1.80
C SER A 153 -0.46 27.02 2.42
N VAL A 154 -0.14 27.02 3.71
CA VAL A 154 0.27 25.81 4.43
C VAL A 154 -0.62 25.63 5.65
N ILE A 155 -1.18 24.43 5.82
CA ILE A 155 -1.89 24.03 7.04
C ILE A 155 -1.09 22.91 7.68
N HIS A 156 -0.75 23.04 8.97
CA HIS A 156 -0.21 21.95 9.77
C HIS A 156 -1.28 21.50 10.76
N MET A 157 -1.51 20.20 10.86
CA MET A 157 -2.45 19.57 11.78
C MET A 157 -1.71 18.50 12.56
N SER A 158 -1.91 18.45 13.87
CA SER A 158 -1.20 17.50 14.74
C SER A 158 -2.03 17.01 15.92
N GLY A 159 -1.71 15.82 16.43
CA GLY A 159 -2.46 15.21 17.53
C GLY A 159 -3.87 14.78 17.10
N THR A 160 -4.91 15.21 17.81
CA THR A 160 -6.32 14.92 17.49
C THR A 160 -7.02 16.15 16.88
N SER A 161 -6.27 17.02 16.22
CA SER A 161 -6.80 18.28 15.70
C SER A 161 -7.72 18.05 14.50
N SER A 162 -8.76 18.87 14.34
CA SER A 162 -9.76 18.67 13.28
C SER A 162 -10.07 19.93 12.49
N ILE A 163 -10.34 19.74 11.20
CA ILE A 163 -10.86 20.74 10.28
C ILE A 163 -12.13 20.19 9.63
N ASP A 164 -13.24 20.90 9.74
CA ASP A 164 -14.50 20.59 9.05
C ASP A 164 -14.93 21.77 8.17
N ILE A 165 -14.98 21.56 6.86
CA ILE A 165 -15.35 22.61 5.90
C ILE A 165 -16.45 22.18 4.94
N VAL A 166 -17.36 23.12 4.64
CA VAL A 166 -18.43 22.89 3.66
C VAL A 166 -17.97 23.12 2.22
N ALA A 167 -16.91 23.90 1.98
CA ALA A 167 -16.40 24.13 0.64
C ALA A 167 -14.89 24.42 0.66
N LEU A 168 -14.12 23.65 -0.09
CA LEU A 168 -12.72 23.97 -0.38
C LEU A 168 -12.64 24.70 -1.73
N VAL A 169 -12.14 25.93 -1.71
CA VAL A 169 -12.02 26.76 -2.92
C VAL A 169 -10.55 27.12 -3.14
N PHE A 170 -10.01 26.69 -4.26
CA PHE A 170 -8.69 27.07 -4.70
C PHE A 170 -8.77 28.33 -5.55
N GLY A 171 -8.07 29.41 -5.18
CA GLY A 171 -8.06 30.59 -6.04
C GLY A 171 -7.33 30.35 -7.37
N PHE A 172 -7.64 31.17 -8.36
CA PHE A 172 -7.21 30.97 -9.74
C PHE A 172 -5.77 31.48 -9.95
N GLY A 173 -4.78 30.58 -10.01
CA GLY A 173 -3.40 30.93 -10.37
C GLY A 173 -2.51 29.70 -10.54
N THR A 174 -1.87 29.57 -11.71
CA THR A 174 -1.07 28.40 -12.15
C THR A 174 0.31 28.33 -11.48
N GLY A 175 0.42 28.73 -10.21
CA GLY A 175 1.69 28.76 -9.49
C GLY A 175 1.54 29.06 -8.01
N ALA A 176 0.36 28.81 -7.44
CA ALA A 176 0.19 28.83 -5.99
C ALA A 176 0.62 27.46 -5.43
N SER A 177 1.41 27.45 -4.36
CA SER A 177 1.74 26.24 -3.60
C SER A 177 0.74 26.08 -2.45
N ARG A 178 0.19 24.88 -2.28
CA ARG A 178 -0.83 24.59 -1.28
C ARG A 178 -0.55 23.24 -0.65
N SER A 179 -0.37 23.24 0.66
CA SER A 179 -0.15 22.00 1.40
C SER A 179 -1.01 21.93 2.66
N ILE A 180 -1.49 20.73 2.95
CA ILE A 180 -2.08 20.34 4.22
C ILE A 180 -1.21 19.21 4.75
N ILE A 181 -0.56 19.41 5.88
CA ILE A 181 0.37 18.47 6.49
C ILE A 181 -0.29 17.99 7.78
N MET A 182 -0.54 16.70 7.89
CA MET A 182 -1.31 16.09 8.98
C MET A 182 -0.44 15.07 9.73
N ASP A 183 -0.48 15.05 11.06
CA ASP A 183 0.16 14.01 11.88
C ASP A 183 -0.80 13.46 12.95
N GLY A 184 -0.42 12.34 13.57
CA GLY A 184 -1.20 11.73 14.65
C GLY A 184 -2.58 11.25 14.18
N ASP A 185 -3.61 11.58 14.95
CA ASP A 185 -5.02 11.28 14.65
C ASP A 185 -5.74 12.52 14.08
N ALA A 186 -5.03 13.38 13.34
CA ALA A 186 -5.61 14.59 12.77
C ALA A 186 -6.65 14.26 11.69
N GLU A 187 -7.71 15.06 11.63
CA GLU A 187 -8.87 14.80 10.78
C GLU A 187 -9.24 16.01 9.92
N PHE A 188 -9.33 15.84 8.60
CA PHE A 188 -9.72 16.88 7.67
C PHE A 188 -10.96 16.45 6.87
N ARG A 189 -12.09 17.14 7.05
CA ARG A 189 -13.38 16.83 6.40
C ARG A 189 -13.80 17.93 5.43
N THR A 190 -14.27 17.53 4.25
CA THR A 190 -14.83 18.46 3.25
C THR A 190 -16.17 17.96 2.73
N GLN A 191 -17.16 18.84 2.58
CA GLN A 191 -18.49 18.49 2.04
C GLN A 191 -18.63 18.99 0.58
N GLY A 192 -19.18 18.16 -0.32
CA GLY A 192 -19.74 18.58 -1.60
C GLY A 192 -18.77 19.09 -2.68
N ALA A 193 -17.46 18.96 -2.51
CA ALA A 193 -16.49 19.31 -3.54
C ALA A 193 -16.06 18.06 -4.32
N VAL A 194 -16.25 18.05 -5.65
CA VAL A 194 -15.41 17.23 -6.53
C VAL A 194 -14.10 18.01 -6.67
N PRO A 195 -13.01 17.63 -5.98
CA PRO A 195 -11.94 18.59 -5.81
C PRO A 195 -11.07 18.58 -7.06
N GLY A 196 -10.78 19.76 -7.60
CA GLY A 196 -9.68 19.94 -8.54
C GLY A 196 -8.35 19.84 -7.77
N TRP A 197 -8.01 18.63 -7.30
CA TRP A 197 -6.83 18.33 -6.47
C TRP A 197 -5.50 18.52 -7.20
N GLU A 198 -5.51 18.77 -8.50
CA GLU A 198 -4.33 18.86 -9.37
C GLU A 198 -3.23 19.81 -8.85
N ASN A 199 -3.49 20.63 -7.82
CA ASN A 199 -2.52 21.56 -7.23
C ASN A 199 -2.60 21.66 -5.69
N THR A 200 -3.02 20.63 -4.94
CA THR A 200 -2.96 20.65 -3.47
C THR A 200 -2.44 19.33 -2.92
N LEU A 201 -1.37 19.44 -2.13
CA LEU A 201 -0.64 18.30 -1.58
C LEU A 201 -1.11 18.07 -0.13
N ILE A 202 -1.84 16.98 0.11
CA ILE A 202 -2.14 16.51 1.47
C ILE A 202 -1.09 15.46 1.84
N ILE A 203 -0.36 15.67 2.93
CA ILE A 203 0.78 14.82 3.32
C ILE A 203 0.59 14.38 4.76
N ALA A 204 0.85 13.10 5.03
CA ALA A 204 1.07 12.65 6.40
C ALA A 204 2.51 13.02 6.84
N ALA A 205 2.65 13.68 7.98
CA ALA A 205 3.95 14.20 8.43
C ALA A 205 4.84 13.11 9.04
N GLY A 206 4.25 12.03 9.56
CA GLY A 206 4.98 10.87 10.06
C GLY A 206 5.56 10.07 8.90
N ALA A 207 6.84 9.69 9.00
CA ALA A 207 7.49 8.89 7.97
C ALA A 207 6.87 7.49 7.97
N GLY A 208 6.20 7.13 6.86
CA GLY A 208 5.45 5.89 6.72
C GLY A 208 3.95 6.05 6.94
N ASP A 209 3.47 7.13 7.56
CA ASP A 209 2.04 7.35 7.68
C ASP A 209 1.44 7.63 6.29
N TYR A 210 0.19 7.21 6.06
CA TYR A 210 -0.53 7.52 4.83
C TYR A 210 -1.85 8.24 5.12
N ILE A 211 -2.35 8.96 4.13
CA ILE A 211 -3.64 9.64 4.21
C ILE A 211 -4.70 8.70 3.63
N LEU A 212 -5.66 8.26 4.45
CA LEU A 212 -6.85 7.59 3.96
C LEU A 212 -7.92 8.63 3.65
N ALA A 213 -8.37 8.66 2.39
CA ALA A 213 -9.56 9.40 1.98
C ALA A 213 -10.78 8.47 1.98
N THR A 214 -11.73 8.71 2.88
CA THR A 214 -12.97 7.93 3.00
C THR A 214 -14.17 8.78 2.59
N ASP A 215 -14.99 8.29 1.66
CA ASP A 215 -16.33 8.84 1.45
C ASP A 215 -17.24 8.31 2.56
N ILE A 216 -17.61 9.16 3.50
CA ILE A 216 -18.50 8.81 4.62
C ILE A 216 -19.98 9.03 4.28
N GLY A 217 -20.29 9.26 2.99
CA GLY A 217 -21.63 9.50 2.47
C GLY A 217 -22.05 10.97 2.53
N GLY A 218 -23.10 11.30 1.78
CA GLY A 218 -23.60 12.68 1.69
C GLY A 218 -22.68 13.65 0.91
N GLY A 219 -21.72 13.11 0.16
CA GLY A 219 -20.70 13.88 -0.54
C GLY A 219 -19.62 14.44 0.40
N VAL A 220 -19.42 13.83 1.56
CA VAL A 220 -18.37 14.22 2.51
C VAL A 220 -17.17 13.29 2.36
N THR A 221 -16.02 13.88 2.04
CA THR A 221 -14.74 13.15 2.06
C THR A 221 -13.99 13.50 3.33
N GLU A 222 -13.67 12.47 4.10
CA GLU A 222 -12.87 12.52 5.31
C GLU A 222 -11.45 12.04 5.00
N TYR A 223 -10.46 12.86 5.34
CA TYR A 223 -9.04 12.54 5.24
C TYR A 223 -8.54 12.31 6.65
N THR A 224 -8.03 11.10 6.91
CA THR A 224 -7.43 10.72 8.18
C THR A 224 -6.00 10.29 7.96
N VAL A 225 -5.13 10.62 8.89
CA VAL A 225 -3.81 9.99 8.94
C VAL A 225 -4.04 8.58 9.47
N ILE A 226 -3.69 7.58 8.65
CA ILE A 226 -3.49 6.25 9.18
C ILE A 226 -2.03 6.16 9.53
N PRO A 227 -1.68 6.22 10.83
CA PRO A 227 -0.33 5.95 11.22
C PRO A 227 -0.04 4.52 10.81
N ILE A 228 1.00 4.34 9.99
CA ILE A 228 1.56 3.01 9.84
C ILE A 228 2.05 2.67 11.23
N THR A 229 1.34 1.76 11.87
CA THR A 229 1.62 1.45 13.26
C THR A 229 2.91 0.66 13.26
N ALA A 230 4.03 1.37 13.38
CA ALA A 230 5.29 0.75 13.63
C ALA A 230 5.07 -0.11 14.88
N THR A 231 5.18 -1.43 14.74
CA THR A 231 4.86 -2.33 15.84
C THR A 231 5.92 -2.13 16.90
N LEU A 232 5.55 -1.46 17.99
CA LEU A 232 6.46 -1.11 19.07
C LEU A 232 6.95 -2.40 19.74
N MET A 233 8.19 -2.77 19.47
CA MET A 233 8.77 -3.99 20.02
C MET A 233 9.34 -3.74 21.40
N LEU A 234 10.07 -2.64 21.55
CA LEU A 234 10.73 -2.24 22.78
C LEU A 234 10.69 -0.72 22.94
N GLN A 235 10.43 -0.28 24.15
CA GLN A 235 10.55 1.09 24.60
C GLN A 235 11.18 1.04 26.00
N ASP A 236 12.16 1.88 26.27
CA ASP A 236 12.75 2.03 27.59
C ASP A 236 13.07 3.49 27.86
N SER A 237 12.32 4.09 28.78
CA SER A 237 12.51 5.48 29.23
C SER A 237 13.67 5.65 30.21
N PHE A 238 14.36 4.57 30.59
CA PHE A 238 15.36 4.51 31.65
C PHE A 238 14.90 5.05 33.04
N ALA A 239 13.63 5.42 33.18
CA ALA A 239 13.06 6.06 34.35
C ALA A 239 12.99 5.12 35.56
N THR A 240 13.81 5.41 36.57
CA THR A 240 13.93 4.58 37.78
C THR A 240 12.88 4.87 38.86
N GLY A 241 12.00 5.85 38.64
CA GLY A 241 11.14 6.39 39.70
C GLY A 241 11.93 7.15 40.77
N GLY A 242 13.06 7.75 40.41
CA GLY A 242 13.90 8.58 41.29
C GLY A 242 14.98 7.84 42.07
N VAL A 243 15.34 6.61 41.67
CA VAL A 243 16.34 5.77 42.34
C VAL A 243 17.59 5.63 41.48
N ALA A 244 18.73 6.16 41.94
CA ALA A 244 20.00 5.92 41.27
C ALA A 244 20.55 4.51 41.56
N THR A 245 20.89 3.73 40.54
CA THR A 245 21.35 2.34 40.68
C THR A 245 22.25 1.90 39.52
N THR A 246 23.20 1.01 39.78
CA THR A 246 24.04 0.36 38.74
C THR A 246 23.43 -0.93 38.20
N ASP A 247 22.28 -1.35 38.74
CA ASP A 247 21.50 -2.46 38.19
C ASP A 247 20.65 -1.92 37.03
N LEU A 248 21.11 -2.11 35.79
CA LEU A 248 20.39 -1.65 34.59
C LEU A 248 19.04 -2.35 34.41
N ASN A 249 18.80 -3.47 35.09
CA ASN A 249 17.53 -4.20 35.08
C ASN A 249 16.60 -3.78 36.23
N TYR A 250 16.96 -2.74 36.99
CA TYR A 250 16.10 -2.19 38.02
C TYR A 250 14.81 -1.61 37.41
N ASN A 251 13.67 -2.05 37.95
CA ASN A 251 12.33 -1.63 37.54
C ASN A 251 12.03 -1.85 36.04
N LEU A 252 12.66 -2.85 35.42
CA LEU A 252 12.62 -3.09 33.99
C LEU A 252 11.20 -3.20 33.42
N ALA A 253 10.33 -3.99 34.06
CA ALA A 253 8.95 -4.20 33.61
C ALA A 253 8.10 -2.90 33.60
N ALA A 254 8.39 -1.93 34.46
CA ALA A 254 7.67 -0.66 34.48
C ALA A 254 8.26 0.35 33.48
N ARG A 255 9.57 0.31 33.27
CA ARG A 255 10.27 1.15 32.28
C ARG A 255 9.94 0.75 30.84
N GLN A 256 9.77 -0.55 30.64
CA GLN A 256 9.38 -1.18 29.38
C GLN A 256 7.90 -1.55 29.37
N ALA A 257 7.07 -0.74 30.02
CA ALA A 257 5.62 -0.93 29.92
C ALA A 257 5.15 -0.55 28.51
N GLY A 258 4.36 -1.43 27.88
CA GLY A 258 3.86 -1.23 26.52
C GLY A 258 4.70 -1.91 25.43
N THR A 259 5.78 -2.59 25.79
CA THR A 259 6.62 -3.35 24.84
C THR A 259 6.05 -4.74 24.59
N ALA A 260 6.29 -5.29 23.40
CA ALA A 260 5.87 -6.66 23.06
C ALA A 260 6.62 -7.70 23.90
N ALA A 261 7.89 -7.44 24.20
CA ALA A 261 8.71 -8.26 25.08
C ALA A 261 9.61 -7.40 25.97
N THR A 262 9.79 -7.81 27.22
CA THR A 262 10.78 -7.20 28.12
C THR A 262 12.17 -7.74 27.78
N LYS A 263 13.14 -6.85 27.58
CA LYS A 263 14.52 -7.19 27.22
C LYS A 263 15.49 -6.71 28.30
N SER A 264 16.34 -7.61 28.77
CA SER A 264 17.34 -7.30 29.80
C SER A 264 18.56 -6.63 29.20
N PHE A 265 19.29 -5.91 30.04
CA PHE A 265 20.58 -5.31 29.71
C PHE A 265 21.72 -6.10 30.34
N VAL A 266 22.80 -6.27 29.56
CA VAL A 266 24.06 -6.88 29.97
C VAL A 266 25.15 -5.81 29.91
N ILE A 267 25.86 -5.62 31.03
CA ILE A 267 27.00 -4.69 31.10
C ILE A 267 28.28 -5.48 30.83
N GLY A 268 29.07 -5.04 29.85
CA GLY A 268 30.40 -5.57 29.59
C GLY A 268 31.36 -5.38 30.78
N SER A 269 32.37 -6.25 30.93
CA SER A 269 33.32 -6.15 32.04
C SER A 269 34.23 -4.91 31.89
N GLY A 270 34.12 -3.91 32.78
CA GLY A 270 35.10 -2.81 32.77
C GLY A 270 34.79 -1.52 33.54
N GLY A 271 33.52 -1.18 33.81
CA GLY A 271 33.18 0.10 34.46
C GLY A 271 31.86 0.13 35.28
N SER A 272 31.38 1.34 35.57
CA SER A 272 30.11 1.65 36.23
C SER A 272 29.14 2.46 35.35
N SER A 273 28.13 1.81 34.79
CA SER A 273 26.92 2.43 34.23
C SER A 273 25.88 2.60 35.33
N THR A 274 25.22 3.74 35.36
CA THR A 274 24.26 4.09 36.42
C THR A 274 22.98 4.60 35.79
N LEU A 275 21.85 3.94 36.06
CA LEU A 275 20.55 4.58 35.89
C LEU A 275 20.44 5.66 36.96
N ALA A 276 20.34 6.91 36.55
CA ALA A 276 20.32 8.03 37.46
C ALA A 276 18.89 8.34 37.94
N ALA A 277 18.79 9.12 39.01
CA ALA A 277 17.52 9.52 39.59
C ALA A 277 16.75 10.56 38.74
N ASP A 278 17.43 11.16 37.75
CA ASP A 278 16.86 12.10 36.79
C ASP A 278 16.08 11.40 35.66
N GLY A 279 16.13 10.07 35.59
CA GLY A 279 15.48 9.27 34.55
C GLY A 279 16.43 8.78 33.47
N ASN A 280 17.67 9.24 33.44
CA ASN A 280 18.60 8.95 32.35
C ASN A 280 19.56 7.80 32.68
N LEU A 281 20.10 7.16 31.63
CA LEU A 281 21.24 6.27 31.74
C LEU A 281 22.55 7.05 31.60
N HIS A 282 23.34 7.11 32.67
CA HIS A 282 24.68 7.70 32.68
C HIS A 282 25.73 6.60 32.53
N GLN A 283 26.50 6.64 31.44
CA GLN A 283 27.51 5.62 31.13
C GLN A 283 28.92 6.22 31.31
N ALA A 284 29.76 5.56 32.11
CA ALA A 284 31.15 5.94 32.30
C ALA A 284 32.07 5.37 31.20
N SER A 285 33.35 5.76 31.24
CA SER A 285 34.38 5.36 30.28
C SER A 285 34.61 3.84 30.21
N GLY A 286 34.72 3.31 28.99
CA GLY A 286 35.27 1.98 28.72
C GLY A 286 34.27 0.83 28.91
N GLU A 287 32.98 1.15 28.97
CA GLU A 287 31.89 0.18 29.09
C GLU A 287 31.10 0.10 27.81
N TYR A 288 30.70 -1.10 27.44
CA TYR A 288 29.62 -1.32 26.51
C TYR A 288 28.42 -1.90 27.27
N ILE A 289 27.23 -1.53 26.82
CA ILE A 289 25.97 -2.12 27.24
C ILE A 289 25.42 -2.87 26.03
N GLU A 290 25.01 -4.11 26.24
CA GLU A 290 24.32 -4.95 25.27
C GLU A 290 22.89 -5.17 25.74
N LEU A 291 21.96 -5.14 24.80
CA LEU A 291 20.62 -5.66 24.99
C LEU A 291 20.59 -7.17 24.76
N ASP A 292 19.65 -7.87 25.39
CA ASP A 292 19.30 -9.25 25.01
C ASP A 292 19.03 -9.36 23.50
N ASN A 293 19.23 -10.57 22.96
CA ASN A 293 19.09 -10.87 21.55
C ASN A 293 17.73 -10.42 20.98
N LEU A 294 17.78 -9.74 19.84
CA LEU A 294 16.67 -9.19 19.05
C LEU A 294 16.46 -9.96 17.73
N ALA A 295 17.13 -11.08 17.51
CA ALA A 295 17.09 -11.80 16.23
C ALA A 295 15.67 -12.22 15.81
N ILE A 296 14.86 -12.74 16.74
CA ILE A 296 13.48 -13.15 16.47
C ILE A 296 12.60 -11.93 16.18
N GLU A 297 12.80 -10.86 16.93
CA GLU A 297 12.04 -9.62 16.80
C GLU A 297 12.34 -8.88 15.49
N LEU A 298 13.62 -8.81 15.11
CA LEU A 298 14.05 -8.10 13.90
C LEU A 298 13.90 -8.96 12.65
N ALA A 299 14.00 -10.29 12.75
CA ALA A 299 13.81 -11.29 11.68
C ALA A 299 14.04 -10.74 10.26
N ASP A 300 13.09 -10.94 9.35
CA ASP A 300 12.98 -10.37 8.01
C ASP A 300 12.22 -9.02 7.99
N ASN A 301 11.96 -8.46 9.16
CA ASN A 301 11.25 -7.21 9.32
C ASN A 301 12.17 -6.02 9.09
N SER A 302 11.66 -5.00 8.40
CA SER A 302 12.27 -3.68 8.47
C SER A 302 12.06 -3.09 9.87
N PHE A 303 13.01 -2.31 10.37
CA PHE A 303 12.96 -1.84 11.75
C PHE A 303 13.55 -0.43 11.94
N SER A 304 13.12 0.25 12.99
CA SER A 304 13.75 1.46 13.51
C SER A 304 14.29 1.23 14.91
N ILE A 305 15.49 1.76 15.18
CA ILE A 305 16.08 1.84 16.52
C ILE A 305 16.44 3.30 16.77
N SER A 306 15.76 3.95 17.70
CA SER A 306 16.06 5.33 18.11
C SER A 306 16.41 5.44 19.59
N MET A 307 17.30 6.37 19.92
CA MET A 307 17.69 6.65 21.30
C MET A 307 18.17 8.11 21.40
N LYS A 308 17.78 8.81 22.47
CA LYS A 308 18.33 10.13 22.79
C LYS A 308 19.69 9.98 23.42
N ALA A 309 20.62 10.84 23.03
CA ALA A 309 21.93 10.84 23.64
C ALA A 309 22.66 12.18 23.59
N MET A 310 23.61 12.35 24.50
CA MET A 310 24.59 13.43 24.47
C MET A 310 25.91 13.04 25.14
N THR A 311 26.99 13.70 24.73
CA THR A 311 28.29 13.64 25.40
C THR A 311 28.43 14.76 26.43
N VAL A 312 29.01 14.48 27.60
CA VAL A 312 29.04 15.46 28.72
C VAL A 312 30.41 16.16 28.87
N ASN A 313 31.46 15.72 28.16
CA ASN A 313 32.82 16.27 28.30
C ASN A 313 33.48 16.58 26.94
N THR A 314 34.52 17.41 26.96
CA THR A 314 34.88 18.30 25.84
C THR A 314 36.13 17.92 25.04
N ASN A 315 36.88 16.84 25.34
CA ASN A 315 38.08 16.50 24.56
C ASN A 315 38.38 14.98 24.52
N ASP A 316 38.57 14.44 23.31
CA ASP A 316 38.98 13.05 22.97
C ASP A 316 37.98 11.91 23.26
N ASP A 317 36.75 12.26 23.64
CA ASP A 317 35.73 11.29 24.01
C ASP A 317 34.83 10.92 22.84
N TRP A 318 34.29 9.70 22.82
CA TRP A 318 33.31 9.29 21.81
C TRP A 318 32.28 8.31 22.35
N MET A 319 31.09 8.39 21.77
CA MET A 319 29.98 7.47 22.00
C MET A 319 29.65 6.74 20.70
N SER A 320 29.17 5.51 20.80
CA SER A 320 28.75 4.71 19.64
C SER A 320 27.48 3.94 19.91
N MET A 321 26.70 3.71 18.87
CA MET A 321 25.56 2.79 18.86
C MET A 321 25.72 1.85 17.68
N SER A 322 25.45 0.57 17.89
CA SER A 322 25.64 -0.48 16.89
C SER A 322 24.62 -1.61 17.01
N VAL A 323 24.28 -2.24 15.89
CA VAL A 323 23.56 -3.52 15.86
C VAL A 323 24.52 -4.61 15.41
N ALA A 324 24.87 -5.55 16.29
CA ALA A 324 25.95 -6.52 16.06
C ALA A 324 25.46 -7.97 16.16
N ASP A 325 26.15 -8.89 15.48
CA ASP A 325 26.08 -10.32 15.76
C ASP A 325 27.17 -10.75 16.77
N THR A 326 27.11 -12.00 17.25
CA THR A 326 28.05 -12.57 18.24
C THR A 326 29.55 -12.42 17.89
N SER A 327 29.90 -12.19 16.62
CA SER A 327 31.26 -12.37 16.12
C SER A 327 32.08 -11.07 16.06
N GLY A 328 31.42 -9.91 16.08
CA GLY A 328 32.05 -8.59 15.97
C GLY A 328 32.06 -7.81 17.28
N GLY A 329 33.20 -7.21 17.66
CA GLY A 329 33.16 -6.15 18.67
C GLY A 329 32.28 -4.98 18.20
N VAL A 330 31.70 -4.21 19.13
CA VAL A 330 30.80 -3.06 18.89
C VAL A 330 31.25 -2.15 17.73
N THR A 331 32.57 -1.95 17.57
CA THR A 331 33.15 -1.09 16.53
C THR A 331 33.23 -1.71 15.13
N ALA A 332 33.06 -3.03 15.01
CA ALA A 332 33.16 -3.79 13.77
C ALA A 332 31.79 -4.34 13.30
N SER A 333 30.70 -3.85 13.90
CA SER A 333 29.35 -4.22 13.50
C SER A 333 29.02 -3.71 12.08
N PRO A 334 28.19 -4.44 11.32
CA PRO A 334 27.72 -4.03 9.99
C PRO A 334 26.71 -2.87 10.02
N MET A 335 26.28 -2.42 11.21
CA MET A 335 25.44 -1.25 11.42
C MET A 335 25.95 -0.47 12.63
N ASN A 336 26.78 0.54 12.44
CA ASN A 336 27.38 1.28 13.54
C ASN A 336 27.57 2.77 13.21
N PHE A 337 27.48 3.63 14.22
CA PHE A 337 28.04 4.98 14.18
C PHE A 337 28.79 5.36 15.44
N ILE A 338 29.73 6.30 15.31
CA ILE A 338 30.52 6.88 16.38
C ILE A 338 30.44 8.42 16.31
N VAL A 339 30.20 9.07 17.45
CA VAL A 339 30.20 10.53 17.60
C VAL A 339 31.42 10.99 18.40
N PHE A 340 32.26 11.87 17.86
CA PHE A 340 33.58 12.26 18.40
C PHE A 340 33.68 13.69 18.97
N GLY A 341 34.22 13.79 20.18
CA GLY A 341 34.36 15.00 21.03
C GLY A 341 35.40 16.05 20.61
N ARG A 342 35.64 16.29 19.31
CA ARG A 342 36.31 17.49 18.73
C ARG A 342 37.82 17.60 18.50
N THR A 343 38.70 16.61 18.63
CA THR A 343 40.14 16.90 18.41
C THR A 343 40.59 17.02 16.95
N ASN A 344 39.84 16.53 15.95
CA ASN A 344 40.30 16.49 14.54
C ASN A 344 39.30 16.98 13.48
N GLY A 345 38.21 17.68 13.86
CA GLY A 345 37.16 18.13 12.92
C GLY A 345 36.15 17.06 12.49
N LEU A 346 36.55 15.78 12.58
CA LEU A 346 35.67 14.62 12.52
C LEU A 346 34.73 14.62 13.72
N VAL A 347 33.43 14.58 13.46
CA VAL A 347 32.41 14.56 14.52
C VAL A 347 31.54 13.32 14.44
N PHE A 348 31.33 12.77 13.26
CA PHE A 348 30.50 11.59 13.08
C PHE A 348 31.17 10.62 12.14
N SER A 349 31.25 9.35 12.50
CA SER A 349 31.70 8.27 11.61
C SER A 349 30.70 7.15 11.65
N TYR A 350 30.58 6.42 10.54
CA TYR A 350 29.64 5.32 10.42
C TYR A 350 30.30 4.16 9.69
N TRP A 351 29.88 2.94 10.04
CA TRP A 351 30.38 1.70 9.45
C TRP A 351 29.22 0.84 9.01
N TYR A 352 29.38 0.29 7.82
CA TYR A 352 28.45 -0.60 7.17
C TYR A 352 29.21 -1.76 6.56
N GLY A 353 28.62 -2.92 6.35
CA GLY A 353 29.40 -4.06 5.86
C GLY A 353 28.58 -5.18 5.28
N VAL A 354 29.18 -5.84 4.29
CA VAL A 354 28.64 -7.01 3.61
C VAL A 354 29.71 -8.10 3.65
N SER A 355 29.32 -9.34 3.95
CA SER A 355 30.16 -10.53 3.98
C SER A 355 31.39 -10.41 4.89
N GLY A 356 31.21 -9.81 6.07
CA GLY A 356 32.26 -9.62 7.07
C GLY A 356 33.28 -8.52 6.76
N ALA A 357 33.14 -7.79 5.64
CA ALA A 357 33.95 -6.62 5.33
C ALA A 357 33.22 -5.34 5.73
N THR A 358 33.77 -4.59 6.68
CA THR A 358 33.24 -3.28 7.08
C THR A 358 33.87 -2.16 6.24
N SER A 359 33.04 -1.38 5.57
CA SER A 359 33.35 -0.07 5.01
C SER A 359 32.84 1.03 5.95
N GLY A 360 33.25 2.27 5.73
CA GLY A 360 32.76 3.37 6.55
C GLY A 360 33.05 4.72 5.94
N GLY A 361 32.34 5.73 6.46
CA GLY A 361 32.51 7.12 6.10
C GLY A 361 32.54 8.00 7.34
N SER A 362 32.82 9.28 7.13
CA SER A 362 32.86 10.25 8.21
C SER A 362 32.36 11.61 7.75
N LEU A 363 31.65 12.30 8.63
CA LEU A 363 31.20 13.67 8.45
C LEU A 363 31.93 14.60 9.42
N GLN A 364 32.30 15.75 8.89
CA GLN A 364 32.83 16.87 9.65
C GLN A 364 31.69 17.64 10.32
N GLN A 365 32.01 18.38 11.39
CA GLN A 365 31.03 19.23 12.11
C GLN A 365 30.19 20.10 11.16
N TRP A 366 30.83 20.75 10.19
CA TRP A 366 30.16 21.71 9.30
C TRP A 366 29.20 21.02 8.31
N GLU A 367 29.41 19.75 7.98
CA GLU A 367 28.49 18.97 7.14
C GLU A 367 27.22 18.62 7.93
N LEU A 368 27.37 18.30 9.21
CA LEU A 368 26.24 18.09 10.12
C LEU A 368 25.49 19.39 10.40
N GLU A 369 26.20 20.49 10.71
CA GLU A 369 25.58 21.81 10.93
C GLU A 369 24.83 22.32 9.69
N ALA A 370 25.26 21.94 8.48
CA ALA A 370 24.57 22.27 7.24
C ALA A 370 23.25 21.50 7.07
N LYS A 371 23.17 20.27 7.59
CA LYS A 371 21.95 19.45 7.59
C LYS A 371 21.04 19.76 8.78
N ILE A 372 21.64 20.00 9.95
CA ILE A 372 20.99 20.24 11.25
C ILE A 372 21.56 21.54 11.83
N PRO A 373 20.91 22.70 11.55
CA PRO A 373 21.38 23.98 12.03
C PRO A 373 21.57 24.01 13.55
N GLY A 374 22.80 24.27 14.01
CA GLY A 374 23.13 24.34 15.43
C GLY A 374 23.48 23.00 16.08
N PHE A 375 23.65 21.93 15.30
CA PHE A 375 24.06 20.62 15.81
C PHE A 375 25.25 20.71 16.77
N SER A 376 25.11 20.09 17.94
CA SER A 376 26.16 20.04 18.96
C SER A 376 26.02 18.74 19.72
N MET A 377 27.02 17.87 19.63
CA MET A 377 27.05 16.61 20.39
C MET A 377 27.02 16.73 21.92
N PHE A 378 27.11 17.95 22.45
CA PHE A 378 26.94 18.27 23.87
C PHE A 378 25.48 18.64 24.23
N ALA A 379 24.63 18.78 23.22
CA ALA A 379 23.19 18.85 23.36
C ALA A 379 22.60 17.45 23.14
N GLU A 380 21.44 17.22 23.72
CA GLU A 380 20.66 16.01 23.48
C GLU A 380 20.15 16.00 22.04
N HIS A 381 20.37 14.87 21.37
CA HIS A 381 19.90 14.60 20.03
C HIS A 381 19.28 13.21 20.00
N THR A 382 18.27 13.02 19.15
CA THR A 382 17.70 11.68 18.89
C THR A 382 18.47 11.05 17.74
N TYR A 383 19.18 9.96 18.01
CA TYR A 383 19.90 9.18 17.00
C TYR A 383 19.06 7.98 16.60
N GLU A 384 18.92 7.73 15.31
CA GLU A 384 18.06 6.67 14.81
C GLU A 384 18.70 5.89 13.66
N PHE A 385 18.64 4.56 13.73
CA PHE A 385 18.78 3.67 12.59
C PHE A 385 17.40 3.37 12.02
N ARG A 386 17.20 3.51 10.71
CA ARG A 386 16.07 2.89 10.01
C ARG A 386 16.61 1.86 9.03
N ALA A 387 16.34 0.60 9.30
CA ALA A 387 16.73 -0.53 8.47
C ALA A 387 15.54 -0.99 7.63
N LYS A 388 15.78 -1.11 6.32
CA LYS A 388 14.89 -1.73 5.34
C LYS A 388 15.46 -3.13 5.06
N ALA A 389 14.85 -4.16 5.65
CA ALA A 389 15.31 -5.54 5.55
C ALA A 389 15.01 -6.12 4.17
N LEU A 390 15.96 -6.89 3.63
CA LEU A 390 15.78 -7.69 2.41
C LEU A 390 15.62 -9.17 2.73
N SER A 391 16.26 -9.60 3.81
CA SER A 391 16.15 -10.94 4.39
C SER A 391 16.36 -10.82 5.89
N ASP A 392 16.47 -11.95 6.56
CA ASP A 392 16.85 -11.98 7.97
C ASP A 392 18.25 -11.37 8.23
N THR A 393 19.21 -11.60 7.35
CA THR A 393 20.60 -11.20 7.61
C THR A 393 21.03 -9.99 6.81
N THR A 394 20.29 -9.60 5.77
CA THR A 394 20.71 -8.55 4.84
C THR A 394 19.68 -7.46 4.68
N GLY A 395 20.16 -6.26 4.37
CA GLY A 395 19.31 -5.14 4.02
C GLY A 395 20.09 -3.85 3.84
N TYR A 396 19.37 -2.74 3.92
CA TYR A 396 19.94 -1.40 3.93
C TYR A 396 19.53 -0.67 5.18
N TYR A 397 20.36 0.22 5.68
CA TYR A 397 19.98 1.12 6.76
C TYR A 397 20.40 2.56 6.47
N SER A 398 19.66 3.46 7.08
CA SER A 398 19.89 4.89 7.04
C SER A 398 20.05 5.40 8.48
N ILE A 399 20.82 6.48 8.64
CA ILE A 399 21.04 7.11 9.94
C ILE A 399 20.37 8.47 9.95
N TYR A 400 19.54 8.70 10.97
CA TYR A 400 18.86 9.96 11.21
C TYR A 400 19.34 10.58 12.52
N ILE A 401 19.40 11.91 12.54
CA ILE A 401 19.58 12.70 13.76
C ILE A 401 18.47 13.73 13.80
N ASP A 402 17.69 13.74 14.87
CA ASP A 402 16.50 14.60 15.05
C ASP A 402 15.54 14.52 13.84
N GLY A 403 15.34 13.31 13.31
CA GLY A 403 14.50 13.05 12.14
C GLY A 403 15.12 13.44 10.79
N VAL A 404 16.31 14.04 10.75
CA VAL A 404 17.00 14.43 9.51
C VAL A 404 17.94 13.31 9.04
N SER A 405 17.78 12.87 7.78
CA SER A 405 18.65 11.86 7.17
C SER A 405 20.08 12.37 6.99
N ILE A 406 21.01 11.73 7.69
CA ILE A 406 22.43 12.06 7.68
C ILE A 406 23.15 11.25 6.61
N VAL A 407 22.91 9.94 6.57
CA VAL A 407 23.45 8.99 5.59
C VAL A 407 22.35 8.00 5.25
N ALA A 408 22.22 7.65 3.98
CA ALA A 408 21.18 6.75 3.49
C ALA A 408 21.74 5.54 2.74
N ASN A 409 20.96 4.47 2.70
CA ASN A 409 21.19 3.26 1.89
C ASN A 409 22.56 2.59 2.14
N LEU A 410 22.96 2.48 3.40
CA LEU A 410 24.14 1.74 3.80
C LEU A 410 23.81 0.25 3.86
N PRO A 411 24.46 -0.62 3.05
CA PRO A 411 24.15 -2.04 3.08
C PRO A 411 24.69 -2.70 4.35
N TYR A 412 23.93 -3.63 4.90
CA TYR A 412 24.35 -4.47 6.02
C TYR A 412 24.16 -5.97 5.68
N GLU A 413 25.04 -6.80 6.23
CA GLU A 413 24.94 -8.26 6.29
C GLU A 413 25.42 -8.73 7.67
N PHE A 414 24.53 -9.35 8.44
CA PHE A 414 24.85 -10.07 9.66
C PHE A 414 25.40 -11.46 9.34
N ALA A 415 26.32 -11.96 10.16
CA ALA A 415 26.95 -13.26 9.93
C ALA A 415 26.00 -14.46 10.10
N ASP A 416 24.96 -14.30 10.93
CA ASP A 416 23.91 -15.29 11.12
C ASP A 416 22.57 -14.62 11.49
N ASN A 417 21.49 -15.40 11.40
CA ASN A 417 20.14 -14.95 11.72
C ASN A 417 19.72 -15.22 13.17
N THR A 418 20.62 -15.74 14.01
CA THR A 418 20.31 -16.24 15.34
C THR A 418 20.73 -15.30 16.46
N ASP A 419 21.70 -14.41 16.26
CA ASP A 419 22.12 -13.44 17.26
C ASP A 419 22.24 -12.02 16.67
N ARG A 420 21.37 -11.12 17.13
CA ARG A 420 21.41 -9.70 16.82
C ARG A 420 21.22 -8.93 18.10
N LYS A 421 22.19 -8.08 18.44
CA LYS A 421 22.15 -7.30 19.67
C LYS A 421 22.31 -5.83 19.36
N LEU A 422 21.50 -5.03 20.03
CA LEU A 422 21.77 -3.61 20.15
C LEU A 422 22.86 -3.42 21.21
N ALA A 423 23.94 -2.76 20.84
CA ALA A 423 25.02 -2.41 21.75
C ALA A 423 25.38 -0.93 21.61
N TRP A 424 25.70 -0.29 22.74
CA TRP A 424 26.26 1.05 22.73
C TRP A 424 27.39 1.17 23.73
N LEU A 425 28.34 2.03 23.40
CA LEU A 425 29.64 2.12 24.05
C LEU A 425 30.02 3.57 24.22
N ASN A 426 30.64 3.87 25.36
CA ASN A 426 31.27 5.15 25.63
C ASN A 426 32.76 4.94 25.91
N VAL A 427 33.62 5.65 25.18
CA VAL A 427 35.08 5.55 25.32
C VAL A 427 35.69 6.93 25.54
N GLY A 428 36.66 6.98 26.45
CA GLY A 428 37.34 8.21 26.86
C GLY A 428 36.87 8.69 28.23
N ALA A 429 37.49 9.73 28.80
CA ALA A 429 37.20 10.20 30.14
C ALA A 429 35.81 10.83 30.32
N ALA A 430 35.02 11.03 29.26
CA ALA A 430 33.64 11.50 29.34
C ALA A 430 32.67 10.47 29.94
N SER A 431 31.61 11.01 30.55
CA SER A 431 30.32 10.34 30.60
C SER A 431 29.49 10.65 29.35
N SER A 432 28.60 9.74 28.99
CA SER A 432 27.49 9.97 28.06
C SER A 432 26.18 9.80 28.82
N VAL A 433 25.15 10.49 28.34
CA VAL A 433 23.78 10.39 28.84
C VAL A 433 22.94 9.82 27.72
N TRP A 434 22.13 8.82 28.04
CA TRP A 434 21.22 8.15 27.11
C TRP A 434 19.81 8.13 27.70
N ASP A 435 18.81 8.31 26.84
CA ASP A 435 17.40 8.31 27.23
C ASP A 435 16.51 7.77 26.09
N ASP A 436 15.26 7.41 26.40
CA ASP A 436 14.20 7.05 25.45
C ASP A 436 14.62 6.07 24.34
N LEU A 437 15.08 4.87 24.71
CA LEU A 437 15.34 3.81 23.73
C LEU A 437 14.01 3.33 23.14
N ASN A 438 13.92 3.28 21.82
CA ASN A 438 12.78 2.73 21.10
C ASN A 438 13.25 1.80 19.99
N VAL A 439 12.68 0.60 19.91
CA VAL A 439 12.82 -0.36 18.81
C VAL A 439 11.44 -0.68 18.28
N SER A 440 11.22 -0.46 16.99
CA SER A 440 9.96 -0.75 16.32
C SER A 440 10.18 -1.49 15.01
N ILE A 441 9.23 -2.35 14.64
CA ILE A 441 9.13 -2.86 13.27
C ILE A 441 8.46 -1.77 12.44
N ILE A 442 9.05 -1.43 11.30
CA ILE A 442 8.42 -0.58 10.29
C ILE A 442 8.03 -1.49 9.11
N PRO A 443 7.00 -1.15 8.31
CA PRO A 443 6.66 -1.97 7.16
C PRO A 443 7.87 -2.11 6.26
N THR A 444 8.12 -3.35 5.86
CA THR A 444 9.10 -3.61 4.82
C THR A 444 8.59 -2.97 3.54
N PRO A 445 9.36 -2.05 2.92
CA PRO A 445 8.94 -1.44 1.67
C PRO A 445 8.70 -2.53 0.63
N LEU A 446 7.61 -2.39 -0.10
CA LEU A 446 7.16 -3.41 -1.06
C LEU A 446 8.16 -3.60 -2.21
N TYR A 447 8.94 -2.56 -2.54
CA TYR A 447 9.78 -2.54 -3.72
C TYR A 447 11.26 -2.43 -3.37
N ALA A 448 12.11 -3.21 -4.02
CA ALA A 448 13.55 -3.01 -4.00
C ALA A 448 13.92 -1.58 -4.48
N PHE A 449 13.20 -1.10 -5.49
CA PHE A 449 13.27 0.25 -6.02
C PHE A 449 11.89 0.65 -6.54
N PHE A 450 11.45 1.88 -6.33
CA PHE A 450 10.20 2.44 -6.82
C PHE A 450 10.36 3.94 -7.02
N ASP A 451 9.89 4.45 -8.15
CA ASP A 451 9.77 5.88 -8.40
C ASP A 451 8.47 6.18 -9.15
N SER A 452 7.55 6.88 -8.48
CA SER A 452 6.27 7.28 -9.05
C SER A 452 6.37 8.44 -10.03
N PHE A 453 7.49 9.18 -10.07
CA PHE A 453 7.61 10.46 -10.78
C PHE A 453 6.53 11.51 -10.46
N ASP A 454 5.75 11.32 -9.38
CA ASP A 454 4.71 12.25 -8.92
C ASP A 454 5.34 13.46 -8.23
N THR A 455 5.60 14.49 -9.02
CA THR A 455 6.11 15.79 -8.57
C THR A 455 5.68 16.86 -9.55
N SER A 456 5.61 18.10 -9.06
CA SER A 456 5.42 19.27 -9.91
C SER A 456 6.43 19.32 -11.06
N ASP A 457 5.97 19.85 -12.20
CA ASP A 457 6.77 19.99 -13.41
C ASP A 457 8.14 20.61 -13.14
N THR A 458 9.20 19.90 -13.52
CA THR A 458 10.58 20.29 -13.23
C THR A 458 11.55 19.77 -14.29
N ASN A 459 12.65 20.50 -14.50
CA ASN A 459 13.77 20.02 -15.33
C ASN A 459 14.83 19.26 -14.51
N ASP A 460 14.59 19.09 -13.21
CA ASP A 460 15.43 18.29 -12.34
C ASP A 460 14.70 17.00 -11.96
N VAL A 461 15.07 15.89 -12.61
CA VAL A 461 14.51 14.56 -12.30
C VAL A 461 14.80 14.08 -10.88
N ASN A 462 15.64 14.77 -10.12
CA ASN A 462 15.90 14.49 -8.71
C ASN A 462 15.05 15.35 -7.74
N ALA A 463 14.16 16.22 -8.26
CA ALA A 463 13.26 16.97 -7.39
C ALA A 463 12.36 16.02 -6.59
N ASP A 464 12.16 16.32 -5.31
CA ASP A 464 11.24 15.61 -4.42
C ASP A 464 11.43 14.08 -4.42
N ILE A 465 12.67 13.61 -4.59
CA ILE A 465 12.93 12.18 -4.77
C ILE A 465 12.60 11.34 -3.53
N ALA A 466 12.75 11.91 -2.33
CA ALA A 466 12.47 11.22 -1.08
C ALA A 466 10.98 10.86 -0.92
N SER A 467 10.06 11.71 -1.41
CA SER A 467 8.63 11.40 -1.38
C SER A 467 8.24 10.42 -2.49
N ARG A 468 8.83 10.54 -3.68
CA ARG A 468 8.53 9.66 -4.83
C ARG A 468 9.03 8.24 -4.69
N GLN A 469 10.07 8.04 -3.87
CA GLN A 469 10.72 6.74 -3.66
C GLN A 469 10.50 6.20 -2.24
N VAL A 470 9.47 6.67 -1.52
CA VAL A 470 9.21 6.29 -0.13
C VAL A 470 9.02 4.78 0.05
N ASP A 471 8.43 4.11 -0.95
CA ASP A 471 8.20 2.66 -0.96
C ASP A 471 9.40 1.84 -1.45
N SER A 472 10.56 2.48 -1.66
CA SER A 472 11.80 1.80 -2.05
C SER A 472 12.59 1.30 -0.86
N ILE A 473 13.14 0.09 -0.96
CA ILE A 473 14.24 -0.38 -0.11
C ILE A 473 15.50 0.43 -0.39
N VAL A 474 15.82 0.66 -1.67
CA VAL A 474 16.97 1.45 -2.12
C VAL A 474 16.51 2.74 -2.75
N GLU A 475 16.70 3.86 -2.05
CA GLU A 475 16.53 5.18 -2.67
C GLU A 475 17.72 5.49 -3.60
N SER A 476 17.47 6.12 -4.73
CA SER A 476 18.51 6.48 -5.69
C SER A 476 18.22 7.79 -6.38
N THR A 477 19.17 8.72 -6.30
CA THR A 477 19.23 9.81 -7.28
C THR A 477 19.52 9.26 -8.68
N TYR A 478 19.17 10.04 -9.69
CA TYR A 478 19.57 9.82 -11.05
C TYR A 478 20.85 10.60 -11.34
N ALA A 479 21.76 9.96 -12.06
CA ALA A 479 22.96 10.55 -12.64
C ALA A 479 22.86 10.56 -14.17
N GLY A 480 23.69 11.39 -14.83
CA GLY A 480 23.69 11.53 -16.30
C GLY A 480 22.52 12.34 -16.89
N HIS A 481 21.57 12.75 -16.06
CA HIS A 481 20.29 13.36 -16.42
C HIS A 481 20.33 14.84 -16.88
N LEU A 482 21.45 15.33 -17.44
CA LEU A 482 21.46 16.65 -18.08
C LEU A 482 20.33 16.72 -19.13
N PRO A 483 19.77 17.91 -19.46
CA PRO A 483 18.71 18.05 -20.47
C PRO A 483 19.03 17.17 -21.67
N PRO A 484 18.22 16.11 -21.87
CA PRO A 484 16.80 16.25 -22.20
C PRO A 484 15.78 15.55 -21.25
N TYR A 485 16.13 15.33 -19.99
CA TYR A 485 15.21 14.72 -19.01
C TYR A 485 14.46 15.78 -18.19
N SER A 486 13.17 15.56 -17.96
CA SER A 486 12.31 16.41 -17.11
C SER A 486 11.19 15.58 -16.50
N ILE A 487 10.48 16.11 -15.51
CA ILE A 487 9.21 15.57 -15.04
C ILE A 487 8.12 16.53 -15.49
N THR A 488 7.05 16.00 -16.07
CA THR A 488 5.91 16.77 -16.58
C THR A 488 4.64 15.96 -16.39
N ASN A 489 3.60 16.57 -15.80
CA ASN A 489 2.34 15.88 -15.48
C ASN A 489 2.57 14.55 -14.74
N ASN A 490 3.41 14.56 -13.70
CA ASN A 490 3.72 13.38 -12.89
C ASN A 490 4.34 12.20 -13.67
N THR A 491 4.98 12.47 -14.80
CA THR A 491 5.70 11.45 -15.59
C THR A 491 7.09 11.94 -15.96
N MET A 492 8.06 11.04 -16.01
CA MET A 492 9.40 11.36 -16.48
C MET A 492 9.40 11.42 -18.01
N LYS A 493 9.65 12.61 -18.55
CA LYS A 493 9.80 12.87 -19.97
C LYS A 493 11.26 12.76 -20.40
N HIS A 494 11.49 12.01 -21.46
CA HIS A 494 12.77 11.88 -22.14
C HIS A 494 12.68 12.42 -23.57
N ALA A 495 13.18 13.65 -23.80
CA ALA A 495 12.95 14.40 -25.05
C ALA A 495 14.22 14.70 -25.88
N GLY A 496 15.20 13.78 -25.92
CA GLY A 496 16.42 13.98 -26.69
C GLY A 496 17.35 12.78 -26.72
N GLY A 497 18.66 13.03 -26.82
CA GLY A 497 19.70 12.01 -26.70
C GLY A 497 20.46 12.11 -25.38
N GLY A 498 20.83 10.97 -24.81
CA GLY A 498 21.67 10.92 -23.61
C GLY A 498 21.26 9.78 -22.66
N PRO A 499 22.17 9.29 -21.82
CA PRO A 499 21.85 8.29 -20.80
C PRO A 499 21.48 8.94 -19.45
N MET A 500 20.50 8.37 -18.76
CA MET A 500 20.23 8.56 -17.34
C MET A 500 20.35 7.23 -16.61
N TRP A 501 20.83 7.21 -15.37
CA TRP A 501 20.91 5.97 -14.59
C TRP A 501 20.78 6.22 -13.08
N THR A 502 20.36 5.19 -12.34
CA THR A 502 20.34 5.23 -10.87
C THR A 502 21.76 5.30 -10.32
N ALA A 503 22.03 6.23 -9.40
CA ALA A 503 23.31 6.36 -8.72
C ALA A 503 23.57 5.21 -7.72
N SER A 504 22.51 4.70 -7.09
CA SER A 504 22.60 3.60 -6.13
C SER A 504 22.79 2.25 -6.82
N ASN A 505 23.41 1.33 -6.09
CA ASN A 505 23.62 -0.04 -6.53
C ASN A 505 22.46 -0.94 -6.04
N LEU A 506 21.76 -1.53 -6.99
CA LEU A 506 20.60 -2.41 -6.80
C LEU A 506 20.98 -3.90 -6.82
N ALA A 507 22.28 -4.25 -6.73
CA ALA A 507 22.72 -5.64 -6.81
C ALA A 507 22.20 -6.50 -5.65
N LEU A 508 22.24 -5.97 -4.42
CA LEU A 508 21.85 -6.73 -3.22
C LEU A 508 20.40 -7.24 -3.28
N PRO A 509 19.38 -6.44 -3.68
CA PRO A 509 18.02 -6.96 -3.80
C PRO A 509 17.80 -7.90 -4.99
N ILE A 510 18.57 -7.79 -6.07
CA ILE A 510 18.23 -8.40 -7.37
C ILE A 510 19.05 -9.66 -7.66
N VAL A 511 20.33 -9.69 -7.27
CA VAL A 511 21.26 -10.72 -7.71
C VAL A 511 21.02 -12.01 -6.94
N GLY A 512 20.72 -13.08 -7.68
CA GLY A 512 20.41 -14.39 -7.11
C GLY A 512 19.00 -14.51 -6.53
N GLN A 513 18.15 -13.50 -6.77
CA GLN A 513 16.76 -13.48 -6.35
C GLN A 513 15.84 -13.45 -7.56
N ASP A 514 14.61 -13.92 -7.36
CA ASP A 514 13.52 -13.64 -8.28
C ASP A 514 13.10 -12.17 -8.10
N PHE A 515 12.77 -11.49 -9.20
CA PHE A 515 12.31 -10.11 -9.13
C PHE A 515 11.47 -9.74 -10.35
N GLU A 516 10.59 -8.76 -10.19
CA GLU A 516 9.89 -8.08 -11.27
C GLU A 516 10.55 -6.73 -11.53
N PHE A 517 10.90 -6.42 -12.77
CA PHE A 517 11.26 -5.06 -13.19
C PHE A 517 10.15 -4.49 -14.07
N SER A 518 9.45 -3.46 -13.59
CA SER A 518 8.25 -2.90 -14.24
C SER A 518 8.33 -1.39 -14.39
N PHE A 519 7.68 -0.87 -15.43
CA PHE A 519 7.48 0.56 -15.64
C PHE A 519 6.36 0.79 -16.64
N ASP A 520 5.69 1.91 -16.53
CA ASP A 520 4.75 2.37 -17.55
C ASP A 520 5.49 3.22 -18.57
N VAL A 521 5.12 3.09 -19.84
CA VAL A 521 5.77 3.82 -20.93
C VAL A 521 4.81 4.17 -22.05
N SER A 522 4.93 5.39 -22.56
CA SER A 522 4.35 5.80 -23.84
C SER A 522 5.41 6.45 -24.74
N VAL A 523 5.31 6.23 -26.05
CA VAL A 523 6.23 6.80 -27.04
C VAL A 523 5.44 7.56 -28.11
N PRO A 524 4.92 8.76 -27.79
CA PRO A 524 4.11 9.56 -28.71
C PRO A 524 4.90 10.07 -29.93
N ASP A 525 6.24 10.03 -29.92
CA ASP A 525 7.04 10.36 -31.09
C ASP A 525 6.81 9.35 -32.24
N THR A 526 6.15 9.83 -33.29
CA THR A 526 5.82 9.05 -34.50
C THR A 526 6.99 8.90 -35.48
N SER A 527 8.16 9.47 -35.18
CA SER A 527 9.36 9.36 -36.02
C SER A 527 10.06 7.99 -35.86
N SER A 528 11.24 7.84 -36.45
CA SER A 528 12.10 6.65 -36.30
C SER A 528 12.85 6.58 -34.96
N SER A 529 12.40 7.36 -33.97
CA SER A 529 12.97 7.46 -32.63
C SER A 529 12.73 6.21 -31.80
N TRP A 530 13.49 6.10 -30.72
CA TRP A 530 13.44 4.97 -29.79
C TRP A 530 13.90 5.42 -28.41
N THR A 531 13.48 4.67 -27.40
CA THR A 531 14.03 4.71 -26.06
C THR A 531 14.35 3.30 -25.60
N SER A 532 15.16 3.15 -24.56
CA SER A 532 15.60 1.87 -24.04
C SER A 532 15.79 2.00 -22.56
N ILE A 533 15.37 0.97 -21.85
CA ILE A 533 15.53 0.84 -20.42
C ILE A 533 16.04 -0.56 -20.12
N PHE A 534 17.07 -0.65 -19.29
CA PHE A 534 17.81 -1.88 -19.07
C PHE A 534 18.57 -1.85 -17.74
N LEU A 535 18.90 -3.04 -17.25
CA LEU A 535 19.81 -3.19 -16.12
C LEU A 535 21.25 -3.26 -16.62
N VAL A 536 22.19 -2.66 -15.89
CA VAL A 536 23.61 -2.67 -16.22
C VAL A 536 24.45 -3.21 -15.08
N SER A 537 25.66 -3.65 -15.41
CA SER A 537 26.70 -4.05 -14.47
C SER A 537 27.91 -3.12 -14.59
N THR A 538 28.92 -3.28 -13.74
CA THR A 538 30.20 -2.53 -13.86
C THR A 538 30.89 -2.77 -15.20
N ASN A 539 30.75 -3.98 -15.77
CA ASN A 539 31.41 -4.38 -17.02
C ASN A 539 30.49 -4.22 -18.24
N GLU A 540 29.18 -4.21 -18.05
CA GLU A 540 28.17 -4.10 -19.10
C GLU A 540 27.37 -2.80 -18.98
N ILE A 541 28.07 -1.66 -18.97
CA ILE A 541 27.44 -0.35 -18.78
C ILE A 541 26.57 0.07 -19.97
N ASP A 542 26.86 -0.37 -21.19
CA ASP A 542 26.18 0.11 -22.39
C ASP A 542 25.10 -0.85 -22.90
N ARG A 543 24.09 -0.26 -23.56
CA ARG A 543 22.95 -0.96 -24.17
C ARG A 543 23.39 -2.14 -25.04
N ASP A 544 24.46 -1.97 -25.82
CA ASP A 544 24.90 -2.96 -26.82
C ASP A 544 25.60 -4.18 -26.19
N VAL A 545 25.88 -4.15 -24.88
CA VAL A 545 26.53 -5.24 -24.15
C VAL A 545 25.69 -5.80 -23.00
N THR A 546 24.70 -5.06 -22.49
CA THR A 546 23.83 -5.59 -21.42
C THR A 546 22.97 -6.76 -21.91
N PRO A 547 22.83 -7.83 -21.11
CA PRO A 547 21.98 -8.97 -21.42
C PRO A 547 20.53 -8.83 -20.91
N PHE A 548 20.09 -7.69 -20.40
CA PHE A 548 18.75 -7.57 -19.79
C PHE A 548 18.10 -6.21 -20.05
N GLY A 549 16.86 -6.19 -20.53
CA GLY A 549 16.07 -4.98 -20.80
C GLY A 549 15.48 -4.94 -22.20
N ALA A 550 15.00 -3.78 -22.64
CA ALA A 550 14.40 -3.62 -23.95
C ALA A 550 14.77 -2.30 -24.65
N LEU A 551 14.71 -2.33 -25.98
CA LEU A 551 14.58 -1.19 -26.86
C LEU A 551 13.09 -1.03 -27.22
N ILE A 552 12.54 0.16 -27.03
CA ILE A 552 11.16 0.51 -27.35
C ILE A 552 11.19 1.40 -28.59
N LEU A 553 10.59 0.91 -29.68
CA LEU A 553 10.69 1.50 -31.00
C LEU A 553 9.47 2.40 -31.28
N GLY A 554 9.70 3.66 -31.66
CA GLY A 554 8.64 4.63 -31.96
C GLY A 554 7.78 4.28 -33.18
N GLY A 555 6.77 5.12 -33.45
CA GLY A 555 5.72 4.85 -34.45
C GLY A 555 6.22 4.64 -35.88
N GLY A 556 7.37 5.22 -36.25
CA GLY A 556 7.95 5.11 -37.59
C GLY A 556 8.66 3.78 -37.88
N GLN A 557 8.81 2.89 -36.90
CA GLN A 557 9.51 1.60 -37.02
C GLN A 557 8.52 0.42 -37.09
N PRO A 558 8.81 -0.63 -37.88
CA PRO A 558 7.94 -1.81 -38.01
C PRO A 558 7.96 -2.76 -36.79
N GLY A 559 8.98 -2.66 -35.94
CA GLY A 559 9.06 -3.39 -34.67
C GLY A 559 8.43 -2.61 -33.53
N ALA A 560 7.96 -3.30 -32.49
CA ALA A 560 7.49 -2.70 -31.25
C ALA A 560 8.62 -2.66 -30.21
N PHE A 561 9.28 -3.80 -30.00
CA PHE A 561 10.38 -3.95 -29.04
C PHE A 561 11.55 -4.74 -29.63
N ASP A 562 12.76 -4.47 -29.15
CA ASP A 562 13.89 -5.41 -29.24
C ASP A 562 14.35 -5.78 -27.83
N LEU A 563 14.16 -7.04 -27.43
CA LEU A 563 14.53 -7.51 -26.08
C LEU A 563 16.00 -7.93 -26.01
N TYR A 564 16.63 -7.69 -24.87
CA TYR A 564 18.05 -7.98 -24.61
C TYR A 564 18.15 -9.24 -23.77
N TYR A 565 18.92 -10.21 -24.24
CA TYR A 565 19.14 -11.47 -23.53
C TYR A 565 20.53 -12.04 -23.84
N GLY A 566 20.90 -13.13 -23.17
CA GLY A 566 22.16 -13.83 -23.33
C GLY A 566 23.12 -13.68 -22.14
N PHE A 567 24.36 -14.12 -22.32
CA PHE A 567 25.32 -14.21 -21.22
C PHE A 567 26.35 -13.07 -21.27
N GLY A 568 26.77 -12.57 -20.11
CA GLY A 568 27.71 -11.46 -19.98
C GLY A 568 29.09 -11.79 -20.51
N GLY A 569 29.86 -10.77 -20.87
CA GLY A 569 31.20 -10.92 -21.44
C GLY A 569 31.27 -11.38 -22.92
N ILE A 570 30.13 -11.57 -23.60
CA ILE A 570 30.03 -11.82 -25.06
C ILE A 570 29.11 -10.79 -25.74
N THR A 571 28.86 -10.95 -27.05
CA THR A 571 27.93 -10.10 -27.80
C THR A 571 26.49 -10.41 -27.36
N ARG A 572 25.74 -9.39 -26.94
CA ARG A 572 24.31 -9.47 -26.59
C ARG A 572 23.49 -10.11 -27.73
N GLU A 573 22.50 -10.92 -27.38
CA GLU A 573 21.49 -11.39 -28.32
C GLU A 573 20.24 -10.48 -28.29
N VAL A 574 19.57 -10.37 -29.42
CA VAL A 574 18.42 -9.47 -29.60
C VAL A 574 17.21 -10.28 -30.07
N PHE A 575 16.11 -10.18 -29.34
CA PHE A 575 14.86 -10.81 -29.71
C PHE A 575 13.85 -9.75 -30.20
N PRO A 576 13.65 -9.59 -31.52
CA PRO A 576 12.76 -8.57 -32.05
C PRO A 576 11.29 -8.98 -31.92
N ILE A 577 10.46 -8.08 -31.40
CA ILE A 577 9.00 -8.21 -31.31
C ILE A 577 8.37 -7.25 -32.31
N SER A 578 7.65 -7.82 -33.28
CA SER A 578 6.98 -7.02 -34.31
C SER A 578 5.66 -6.42 -33.80
N THR A 579 5.20 -5.30 -34.38
CA THR A 579 3.84 -4.79 -34.08
C THR A 579 2.76 -5.83 -34.40
N ASN A 580 2.96 -6.70 -35.38
CA ASN A 580 2.02 -7.80 -35.65
C ASN A 580 1.97 -8.83 -34.51
N THR A 581 3.11 -9.08 -33.85
CA THR A 581 3.16 -9.97 -32.69
C THR A 581 2.37 -9.37 -31.53
N MET A 582 2.54 -8.07 -31.27
CA MET A 582 1.71 -7.35 -30.30
C MET A 582 0.22 -7.39 -30.69
N ASN A 583 -0.13 -7.09 -31.94
CA ASN A 583 -1.52 -7.11 -32.38
C ASN A 583 -2.19 -8.47 -32.22
N MET A 584 -1.43 -9.56 -32.38
CA MET A 584 -1.94 -10.91 -32.14
C MET A 584 -2.11 -11.21 -30.65
N ALA A 585 -1.18 -10.74 -29.81
CA ALA A 585 -1.26 -10.93 -28.35
C ALA A 585 -2.45 -10.16 -27.75
N PHE A 586 -2.63 -8.90 -28.14
CA PHE A 586 -3.73 -8.05 -27.66
C PHE A 586 -5.07 -8.32 -28.37
N GLY A 587 -5.05 -9.00 -29.53
CA GLY A 587 -6.20 -9.14 -30.41
C GLY A 587 -6.70 -7.83 -31.05
N ALA A 588 -6.03 -6.71 -30.78
CA ALA A 588 -6.32 -5.38 -31.33
C ALA A 588 -5.02 -4.68 -31.79
N PRO A 589 -5.09 -3.63 -32.63
CA PRO A 589 -3.90 -2.85 -32.99
C PRO A 589 -3.21 -2.26 -31.75
N TYR A 590 -1.94 -2.62 -31.54
CA TYR A 590 -1.09 -2.09 -30.48
C TYR A 590 -0.72 -0.62 -30.76
N ASP A 591 -1.12 0.27 -29.86
CA ASP A 591 -0.90 1.72 -29.97
C ASP A 591 0.26 2.18 -29.09
N LYS A 592 1.45 2.29 -29.69
CA LYS A 592 2.67 2.77 -29.02
C LYS A 592 2.57 4.17 -28.39
N THR A 593 1.57 4.95 -28.76
CA THR A 593 1.36 6.30 -28.23
C THR A 593 0.52 6.29 -26.95
N ALA A 594 -0.20 5.21 -26.68
CA ALA A 594 -0.81 4.95 -25.39
C ALA A 594 0.25 4.56 -24.36
N GLU A 595 -0.10 4.73 -23.10
CA GLU A 595 0.69 4.21 -21.98
C GLU A 595 0.46 2.70 -21.87
N HIS A 596 1.55 1.98 -21.69
CA HIS A 596 1.55 0.53 -21.49
C HIS A 596 2.44 0.19 -20.31
N THR A 597 1.99 -0.74 -19.47
CA THR A 597 2.81 -1.32 -18.40
C THR A 597 3.69 -2.40 -18.99
N VAL A 598 5.00 -2.25 -18.87
CA VAL A 598 6.00 -3.21 -19.37
C VAL A 598 6.70 -3.84 -18.18
N GLN A 599 6.75 -5.17 -18.15
CA GLN A 599 7.36 -5.93 -17.05
C GLN A 599 8.36 -6.97 -17.57
N PHE A 600 9.40 -7.18 -16.77
CA PHE A 600 10.36 -8.27 -16.89
C PHE A 600 10.27 -9.10 -15.60
N ILE A 601 9.63 -10.25 -15.66
CA ILE A 601 9.49 -11.16 -14.52
C ILE A 601 10.68 -12.11 -14.55
N SER A 602 11.67 -11.86 -13.71
CA SER A 602 12.92 -12.61 -13.66
C SER A 602 12.88 -13.72 -12.62
N THR A 603 13.27 -14.92 -13.03
CA THR A 603 13.51 -16.08 -12.16
C THR A 603 15.00 -16.37 -12.05
N ALA A 604 15.50 -16.43 -10.82
CA ALA A 604 16.86 -16.83 -10.50
C ALA A 604 17.09 -18.30 -10.86
N GLY A 605 18.16 -18.57 -11.60
CA GLY A 605 18.57 -19.94 -11.90
C GLY A 605 19.91 -20.30 -11.26
N THR A 606 20.30 -21.55 -11.40
CA THR A 606 21.55 -22.06 -10.79
C THR A 606 22.79 -21.47 -11.46
N GLY A 607 23.74 -20.98 -10.65
CA GLY A 607 25.04 -20.52 -11.14
C GLY A 607 25.03 -19.15 -11.82
N GLY A 608 24.13 -18.26 -11.41
CA GLY A 608 24.05 -16.87 -11.91
C GLY A 608 23.43 -16.75 -13.32
N THR A 609 22.88 -17.84 -13.85
CA THR A 609 22.06 -17.82 -15.06
C THR A 609 20.61 -17.67 -14.65
N ASN A 610 19.99 -16.58 -15.05
CA ASN A 610 18.58 -16.30 -14.78
C ASN A 610 17.79 -16.42 -16.09
N ALA A 611 16.47 -16.41 -15.99
CA ALA A 611 15.58 -16.26 -17.13
C ALA A 611 14.54 -15.19 -16.82
N TYR A 612 13.99 -14.52 -17.83
CA TYR A 612 12.86 -13.64 -17.63
C TYR A 612 11.76 -13.83 -18.67
N ASP A 613 10.55 -13.49 -18.23
CA ASP A 613 9.36 -13.36 -19.06
C ASP A 613 9.12 -11.87 -19.34
N PHE A 614 8.79 -11.56 -20.59
CA PHE A 614 8.49 -10.21 -21.05
C PHE A 614 6.98 -10.05 -21.19
N VAL A 615 6.42 -9.19 -20.36
CA VAL A 615 4.98 -8.98 -20.20
C VAL A 615 4.65 -7.53 -20.58
N VAL A 616 3.54 -7.33 -21.28
CA VAL A 616 3.00 -6.00 -21.58
C VAL A 616 1.52 -5.99 -21.24
N ASP A 617 1.10 -5.07 -20.38
CA ASP A 617 -0.26 -4.94 -19.84
C ASP A 617 -0.80 -6.27 -19.26
N GLY A 618 0.04 -6.98 -18.50
CA GLY A 618 -0.29 -8.29 -17.92
C GLY A 618 -0.28 -9.47 -18.91
N ILE A 619 -0.03 -9.24 -20.21
CA ILE A 619 0.05 -10.31 -21.22
C ILE A 619 1.50 -10.72 -21.47
N THR A 620 1.82 -11.98 -21.21
CA THR A 620 3.15 -12.54 -21.52
C THR A 620 3.36 -12.65 -23.02
N ILE A 621 4.26 -11.82 -23.56
CA ILE A 621 4.58 -11.76 -25.00
C ILE A 621 5.68 -12.77 -25.36
N VAL A 622 6.67 -12.94 -24.48
CA VAL A 622 7.79 -13.88 -24.62
C VAL A 622 8.15 -14.45 -23.26
N SER A 623 8.41 -15.75 -23.15
CA SER A 623 8.80 -16.41 -21.91
C SER A 623 10.17 -17.08 -22.00
N GLY A 624 10.88 -17.15 -20.88
CA GLY A 624 12.08 -17.96 -20.68
C GLY A 624 13.34 -17.41 -21.35
N LEU A 625 13.47 -16.09 -21.51
CA LEU A 625 14.67 -15.49 -22.08
C LEU A 625 15.83 -15.54 -21.08
N GLN A 626 16.81 -16.40 -21.36
CA GLN A 626 17.96 -16.58 -20.49
C GLN A 626 18.88 -15.35 -20.51
N TYR A 627 19.34 -14.95 -19.33
CA TYR A 627 20.33 -13.91 -19.18
C TYR A 627 21.32 -14.20 -18.04
N ALA A 628 22.53 -13.65 -18.14
CA ALA A 628 23.50 -13.61 -17.04
C ALA A 628 24.40 -12.40 -17.22
N PHE A 629 24.73 -11.67 -16.16
CA PHE A 629 25.76 -10.64 -16.22
C PHE A 629 27.15 -11.25 -16.03
N SER A 630 28.23 -10.54 -16.41
CA SER A 630 29.59 -11.06 -16.17
C SER A 630 30.07 -10.93 -14.72
N GLU A 631 29.29 -10.24 -13.90
CA GLU A 631 29.59 -9.93 -12.50
C GLU A 631 28.30 -9.68 -11.71
N ASP A 632 28.38 -9.79 -10.39
CA ASP A 632 27.24 -9.84 -9.47
C ASP A 632 27.26 -8.74 -8.40
N SER A 633 28.25 -7.85 -8.48
CA SER A 633 28.50 -6.79 -7.51
C SER A 633 27.73 -5.50 -7.80
N THR A 634 27.36 -5.21 -9.04
CA THR A 634 26.69 -3.95 -9.41
C THR A 634 25.46 -4.15 -10.29
N ARG A 635 24.35 -3.51 -9.91
CA ARG A 635 23.17 -3.33 -10.77
C ARG A 635 22.71 -1.89 -10.72
N GLN A 636 22.45 -1.29 -11.87
CA GLN A 636 21.82 0.03 -11.99
C GLN A 636 20.76 -0.03 -13.09
N ILE A 637 19.70 0.76 -12.94
CA ILE A 637 18.75 1.00 -14.02
C ILE A 637 19.33 2.09 -14.92
N ARG A 638 19.33 1.86 -16.23
CA ARG A 638 19.79 2.83 -17.23
C ARG A 638 18.73 3.06 -18.29
N ILE A 639 18.43 4.33 -18.55
CA ILE A 639 17.52 4.79 -19.60
C ILE A 639 18.33 5.54 -20.66
N VAL A 640 18.12 5.22 -21.93
CA VAL A 640 18.79 5.85 -23.08
C VAL A 640 17.78 6.01 -24.22
N GLY A 641 17.99 6.99 -25.10
CA GLY A 641 17.08 7.25 -26.20
C GLY A 641 17.71 8.12 -27.26
N THR A 642 17.04 8.19 -28.42
CA THR A 642 17.36 9.16 -29.46
C THR A 642 16.08 9.79 -29.97
N PHE A 643 15.77 10.96 -29.45
CA PHE A 643 14.71 11.82 -29.95
C PHE A 643 15.31 13.04 -30.65
N ALA A 644 14.62 13.55 -31.67
CA ALA A 644 15.00 14.83 -32.27
C ALA A 644 14.77 15.96 -31.26
N ASP A 645 15.64 16.98 -31.25
CA ASP A 645 15.46 18.14 -30.36
C ASP A 645 14.07 18.76 -30.54
N GLY A 646 13.29 18.81 -29.45
CA GLY A 646 11.92 19.35 -29.44
C GLY A 646 10.82 18.38 -29.87
N ALA A 647 11.13 17.10 -30.07
CA ALA A 647 10.13 16.05 -30.19
C ALA A 647 9.48 15.76 -28.82
N ASP A 648 8.30 15.15 -28.84
CA ASP A 648 7.53 14.89 -27.62
C ASP A 648 8.15 13.79 -26.74
N GLY A 649 9.10 13.02 -27.28
CA GLY A 649 9.94 12.08 -26.52
C GLY A 649 9.25 10.76 -26.18
N ALA A 650 9.72 10.13 -25.11
CA ALA A 650 9.02 9.07 -24.39
C ALA A 650 8.70 9.53 -22.98
N TYR A 651 7.60 9.01 -22.42
CA TYR A 651 7.19 9.25 -21.05
C TYR A 651 7.28 7.94 -20.27
N TYR A 652 7.77 8.01 -19.04
CA TYR A 652 7.84 6.89 -18.11
C TYR A 652 7.11 7.23 -16.83
N ASN A 653 6.44 6.23 -16.27
CA ASN A 653 5.80 6.31 -14.97
C ASN A 653 6.02 5.02 -14.16
N ASN A 654 5.78 5.05 -12.85
CA ASN A 654 5.78 3.87 -11.96
C ASN A 654 6.98 2.92 -12.15
N LEU A 655 8.20 3.46 -12.20
CA LEU A 655 9.41 2.67 -12.42
C LEU A 655 9.74 1.88 -11.15
N LYS A 656 9.67 0.56 -11.20
CA LYS A 656 9.77 -0.29 -10.02
C LYS A 656 10.55 -1.59 -10.22
N ILE A 657 11.17 -2.05 -9.16
CA ILE A 657 11.72 -3.40 -8.99
C ILE A 657 11.10 -4.01 -7.74
N SER A 658 10.37 -5.10 -7.87
CA SER A 658 9.79 -5.85 -6.74
C SER A 658 10.51 -7.17 -6.55
N ASN A 659 10.79 -7.54 -5.29
CA ASN A 659 11.26 -8.88 -4.94
C ASN A 659 10.10 -9.81 -4.57
N ASP A 660 8.90 -9.26 -4.37
CA ASP A 660 7.70 -10.05 -4.20
C ASP A 660 7.18 -10.46 -5.59
N VAL A 661 7.78 -11.52 -6.11
CA VAL A 661 7.24 -12.28 -7.24
C VAL A 661 6.21 -13.33 -6.76
N SER A 662 6.00 -13.41 -5.44
CA SER A 662 5.29 -14.51 -4.77
C SER A 662 3.81 -14.23 -4.59
N ALA A 663 3.38 -12.97 -4.60
CA ALA A 663 2.04 -12.64 -5.05
C ALA A 663 1.91 -13.26 -6.43
N PRO A 664 1.13 -14.34 -6.61
CA PRO A 664 0.99 -14.93 -7.92
C PRO A 664 0.42 -13.81 -8.77
N GLN A 665 1.27 -13.22 -9.62
CA GLN A 665 0.82 -12.52 -10.79
C GLN A 665 0.04 -13.59 -11.51
N ARG A 666 -1.27 -13.57 -11.25
CA ARG A 666 -2.25 -14.34 -11.96
C ARG A 666 -1.86 -14.16 -13.42
N ASP A 667 -1.46 -15.23 -14.10
CA ASP A 667 -1.18 -15.14 -15.52
C ASP A 667 -2.52 -14.80 -16.17
N HIS A 668 -2.77 -13.53 -16.43
CA HIS A 668 -4.02 -13.06 -17.00
C HIS A 668 -4.05 -13.60 -18.43
N VAL A 669 -4.85 -14.64 -18.64
CA VAL A 669 -5.19 -15.18 -19.96
C VAL A 669 -5.97 -14.12 -20.75
N PHE A 670 -6.80 -13.35 -20.06
CA PHE A 670 -7.59 -12.27 -20.61
C PHE A 670 -7.87 -11.21 -19.56
N PHE A 671 -7.81 -9.94 -19.96
CA PHE A 671 -8.19 -8.79 -19.13
C PHE A 671 -8.93 -7.77 -20.01
N ASP A 672 -10.03 -7.23 -19.52
CA ASP A 672 -10.77 -6.13 -20.13
C ASP A 672 -11.41 -5.28 -19.04
N ASP A 673 -10.90 -4.06 -18.87
CA ASP A 673 -11.44 -3.03 -17.96
C ASP A 673 -12.52 -2.16 -18.65
N PHE A 674 -12.85 -2.49 -19.90
CA PHE A 674 -13.82 -1.77 -20.73
C PHE A 674 -13.57 -0.26 -20.89
N ASN A 675 -12.37 0.25 -20.59
CA ASN A 675 -12.05 1.69 -20.60
C ASN A 675 -11.90 2.31 -22.01
N VAL A 676 -12.08 1.51 -23.06
CA VAL A 676 -11.98 1.99 -24.45
C VAL A 676 -13.24 2.70 -24.91
N SER A 677 -13.08 3.88 -25.51
CA SER A 677 -14.23 4.70 -25.94
C SER A 677 -15.03 4.14 -27.13
N ASP A 678 -14.47 3.17 -27.87
CA ASP A 678 -15.06 2.61 -29.09
C ASP A 678 -15.42 1.13 -28.91
N TYR A 679 -16.74 0.81 -28.91
CA TYR A 679 -17.25 -0.56 -28.73
C TYR A 679 -18.21 -1.00 -29.86
N PRO A 680 -18.11 -2.25 -30.37
CA PRO A 680 -17.18 -3.30 -29.94
C PRO A 680 -15.78 -3.10 -30.52
N HIS A 681 -14.74 -3.42 -29.74
CA HIS A 681 -13.38 -3.57 -30.26
C HIS A 681 -13.14 -5.00 -30.76
N ALA A 682 -11.97 -5.23 -31.37
CA ALA A 682 -11.67 -6.43 -32.16
C ALA A 682 -11.78 -7.77 -31.40
N ASN A 683 -11.80 -7.76 -30.06
CA ASN A 683 -11.90 -8.98 -29.24
C ASN A 683 -13.34 -9.44 -29.03
N TRP A 684 -14.32 -8.59 -29.33
CA TRP A 684 -15.73 -8.89 -29.11
C TRP A 684 -16.54 -8.84 -30.41
N GLY A 685 -17.17 -9.96 -30.73
CA GLY A 685 -18.13 -10.12 -31.79
C GLY A 685 -19.57 -10.04 -31.30
N TYR A 686 -20.46 -9.50 -32.15
CA TYR A 686 -21.90 -9.69 -31.96
C TYR A 686 -22.31 -11.05 -32.51
N ALA A 687 -22.86 -11.92 -31.65
CA ALA A 687 -23.31 -13.24 -32.08
C ALA A 687 -24.42 -13.11 -33.15
N SER A 688 -24.21 -13.69 -34.33
CA SER A 688 -25.18 -13.61 -35.42
C SER A 688 -26.44 -14.44 -35.10
N ARG A 689 -27.60 -13.78 -35.01
CA ARG A 689 -28.97 -14.34 -34.85
C ARG A 689 -29.06 -15.86 -34.60
N LEU A 690 -29.18 -16.24 -33.34
CA LEU A 690 -29.68 -17.56 -32.96
C LEU A 690 -31.21 -17.57 -33.04
N THR A 691 -31.78 -18.61 -33.67
CA THR A 691 -33.23 -18.78 -33.79
C THR A 691 -33.69 -19.80 -32.74
N ASN A 692 -33.65 -19.44 -31.46
CA ASN A 692 -34.09 -20.34 -30.39
C ASN A 692 -35.54 -20.07 -29.95
N GLY A 693 -36.25 -21.18 -29.67
CA GLY A 693 -37.71 -21.28 -29.65
C GLY A 693 -38.39 -21.03 -28.30
N LEU A 694 -37.78 -20.29 -27.37
CA LEU A 694 -38.43 -19.89 -26.12
C LEU A 694 -38.29 -18.37 -25.95
N VAL A 695 -39.43 -17.67 -26.01
CA VAL A 695 -39.63 -16.20 -26.06
C VAL A 695 -39.43 -15.58 -27.45
N VAL A 696 -40.57 -15.43 -28.13
CA VAL A 696 -40.74 -14.77 -29.43
C VAL A 696 -40.57 -13.25 -29.27
N ALA A 697 -39.33 -12.75 -29.29
CA ALA A 697 -39.04 -11.36 -29.61
C ALA A 697 -37.75 -11.30 -30.47
N PRO A 698 -37.80 -10.71 -31.67
CA PRO A 698 -36.67 -10.71 -32.60
C PRO A 698 -35.64 -9.67 -32.16
N TYR A 699 -34.82 -9.97 -31.16
CA TYR A 699 -33.61 -9.19 -30.91
C TYR A 699 -32.63 -9.48 -32.05
N ALA A 700 -32.55 -8.58 -33.02
CA ALA A 700 -31.42 -8.58 -33.94
C ALA A 700 -30.19 -8.21 -33.12
N ALA A 701 -29.10 -8.97 -33.27
CA ALA A 701 -27.80 -8.59 -32.74
C ALA A 701 -27.47 -7.20 -33.30
N HIS A 702 -27.59 -6.18 -32.45
CA HIS A 702 -27.47 -4.80 -32.85
C HIS A 702 -26.48 -4.14 -31.89
N PRO A 703 -25.49 -3.37 -32.39
CA PRO A 703 -24.55 -2.62 -31.55
C PRO A 703 -25.19 -1.56 -30.65
N GLN A 704 -26.52 -1.45 -30.66
CA GLN A 704 -27.27 -0.51 -29.84
C GLN A 704 -27.70 -1.11 -28.50
N ASN A 705 -27.22 -2.30 -28.13
CA ASN A 705 -27.66 -2.97 -26.88
C ASN A 705 -26.59 -2.93 -25.77
N PHE A 706 -25.36 -2.57 -26.15
CA PHE A 706 -24.20 -2.42 -25.27
C PHE A 706 -23.55 -1.06 -25.55
N SER A 707 -22.98 -0.43 -24.53
CA SER A 707 -22.20 0.80 -24.63
C SER A 707 -21.15 0.84 -23.53
N ILE A 708 -20.08 1.60 -23.69
CA ILE A 708 -19.20 1.95 -22.57
C ILE A 708 -19.76 3.21 -21.90
N THR A 709 -19.88 3.21 -20.58
CA THR A 709 -20.34 4.36 -19.79
C THR A 709 -19.51 4.44 -18.52
N ASN A 710 -18.72 5.51 -18.38
CA ASN A 710 -17.81 5.73 -17.26
C ASN A 710 -16.80 4.57 -17.07
N GLY A 711 -16.17 4.12 -18.16
CA GLY A 711 -15.22 3.00 -18.12
C GLY A 711 -15.87 1.61 -18.13
N MET A 712 -17.12 1.47 -17.71
CA MET A 712 -17.78 0.17 -17.60
C MET A 712 -18.56 -0.23 -18.86
N LEU A 713 -18.64 -1.53 -19.14
CA LEU A 713 -19.55 -2.08 -20.14
C LEU A 713 -21.00 -2.06 -19.63
N HIS A 714 -21.80 -1.17 -20.18
CA HIS A 714 -23.22 -1.01 -19.89
C HIS A 714 -24.09 -1.79 -20.87
N GLN A 715 -24.76 -2.83 -20.38
CA GLN A 715 -25.81 -3.55 -21.10
C GLN A 715 -27.19 -2.97 -20.75
N PHE A 716 -27.83 -2.31 -21.71
CA PHE A 716 -29.11 -1.62 -21.51
C PHE A 716 -30.26 -2.17 -22.36
N GLN A 717 -30.01 -3.11 -23.26
CA GLN A 717 -31.06 -3.83 -23.99
C GLN A 717 -30.67 -5.31 -24.15
N GLY A 718 -31.65 -6.17 -24.46
CA GLY A 718 -31.37 -7.59 -24.67
C GLY A 718 -30.47 -7.84 -25.88
N GLY A 719 -29.32 -8.48 -25.65
CA GLY A 719 -28.28 -8.72 -26.64
C GLY A 719 -27.36 -9.86 -26.25
N ILE A 720 -26.48 -10.27 -27.17
CA ILE A 720 -25.37 -11.19 -26.91
C ILE A 720 -24.11 -10.51 -27.42
N LEU A 721 -23.13 -10.44 -26.54
CA LEU A 721 -21.79 -9.97 -26.79
C LEU A 721 -20.85 -11.14 -26.50
N GLN A 722 -20.02 -11.53 -27.46
CA GLN A 722 -19.25 -12.77 -27.37
C GLN A 722 -17.80 -12.48 -27.76
N GLN A 723 -16.85 -13.08 -27.04
CA GLN A 723 -15.45 -12.97 -27.39
C GLN A 723 -15.15 -13.78 -28.67
N ASP A 724 -14.36 -13.21 -29.58
CA ASP A 724 -13.98 -13.89 -30.83
C ASP A 724 -12.77 -14.82 -30.67
N VAL A 725 -12.00 -14.66 -29.58
CA VAL A 725 -10.82 -15.47 -29.23
C VAL A 725 -11.25 -16.82 -28.66
N ASP A 726 -10.60 -17.89 -29.11
CA ASP A 726 -10.76 -19.23 -28.54
C ASP A 726 -9.87 -19.37 -27.30
N LEU A 727 -10.49 -19.53 -26.13
CA LEU A 727 -9.84 -19.69 -24.84
C LEU A 727 -9.34 -21.13 -24.60
N ALA A 728 -9.77 -22.11 -25.39
CA ALA A 728 -9.45 -23.51 -25.15
C ALA A 728 -7.95 -23.82 -25.01
N PRO A 729 -7.03 -23.22 -25.80
CA PRO A 729 -5.60 -23.47 -25.65
C PRO A 729 -5.01 -23.07 -24.30
N TYR A 730 -5.68 -22.16 -23.57
CA TYR A 730 -5.17 -21.57 -22.33
C TYR A 730 -5.70 -22.30 -21.10
N ILE A 731 -6.98 -22.67 -21.09
CA ILE A 731 -7.66 -23.20 -19.89
C ILE A 731 -7.96 -24.71 -19.95
N ALA A 732 -7.47 -25.43 -20.96
CA ALA A 732 -7.77 -26.86 -21.11
C ALA A 732 -6.92 -27.73 -20.19
N GLY A 733 -7.53 -28.17 -19.09
CA GLY A 733 -6.88 -29.03 -18.10
C GLY A 733 -6.12 -28.25 -17.03
N GLU A 734 -6.27 -26.93 -17.04
CA GLU A 734 -5.70 -26.01 -16.07
C GLU A 734 -6.78 -25.52 -15.11
N ASP A 735 -6.37 -25.20 -13.89
CA ASP A 735 -7.17 -24.42 -12.95
C ASP A 735 -7.18 -22.97 -13.42
N PHE A 736 -8.33 -22.30 -13.32
CA PHE A 736 -8.44 -20.90 -13.73
C PHE A 736 -9.42 -20.14 -12.85
N GLU A 737 -9.23 -18.84 -12.79
CA GLU A 737 -10.15 -17.92 -12.13
C GLU A 737 -10.73 -16.97 -13.16
N LEU A 738 -12.04 -16.81 -13.13
CA LEU A 738 -12.76 -15.76 -13.84
C LEU A 738 -13.30 -14.79 -12.80
N SER A 739 -12.83 -13.54 -12.80
CA SER A 739 -13.33 -12.47 -11.94
C SER A 739 -13.86 -11.30 -12.76
N PHE A 740 -14.86 -10.60 -12.25
CA PHE A 740 -15.36 -9.35 -12.81
C PHE A 740 -16.21 -8.62 -11.77
N LYS A 741 -16.36 -7.32 -11.95
CA LYS A 741 -17.26 -6.51 -11.16
C LYS A 741 -18.59 -6.32 -11.88
N VAL A 742 -19.66 -6.24 -11.09
CA VAL A 742 -21.00 -6.03 -11.63
C VAL A 742 -21.81 -5.07 -10.78
N THR A 743 -22.54 -4.17 -11.45
CA THR A 743 -23.56 -3.31 -10.83
C THR A 743 -24.90 -3.50 -11.55
N GLN A 744 -25.97 -3.81 -10.83
CA GLN A 744 -27.31 -3.99 -11.41
C GLN A 744 -28.27 -2.88 -10.96
N LEU A 745 -28.59 -1.98 -11.89
CA LEU A 745 -29.51 -0.87 -11.61
C LEU A 745 -30.98 -1.19 -11.97
N ASP A 746 -31.24 -2.23 -12.76
CA ASP A 746 -32.61 -2.60 -13.14
C ASP A 746 -33.38 -3.17 -11.94
N THR A 747 -34.69 -2.92 -11.91
CA THR A 747 -35.62 -3.43 -10.89
C THR A 747 -36.83 -4.15 -11.49
N ASP A 748 -36.92 -4.31 -12.81
CA ASP A 748 -38.16 -4.72 -13.50
C ASP A 748 -38.09 -6.10 -14.20
N GLY A 749 -37.70 -7.17 -13.51
CA GLY A 749 -37.76 -8.54 -14.06
C GLY A 749 -36.79 -8.82 -15.21
N SER A 750 -35.76 -7.98 -15.33
CA SER A 750 -34.61 -8.17 -16.21
C SER A 750 -33.67 -9.24 -15.67
N TRP A 751 -32.87 -9.79 -16.57
CA TRP A 751 -31.76 -10.65 -16.20
C TRP A 751 -30.58 -10.36 -17.12
N SER A 752 -29.39 -10.49 -16.57
CA SER A 752 -28.13 -10.46 -17.31
C SER A 752 -27.39 -11.75 -17.02
N ALA A 753 -26.41 -12.11 -17.82
CA ALA A 753 -25.64 -13.34 -17.63
C ALA A 753 -24.28 -13.19 -18.25
N ILE A 754 -23.33 -13.85 -17.62
CA ILE A 754 -21.93 -13.88 -18.01
C ILE A 754 -21.48 -15.32 -17.90
N TYR A 755 -20.94 -15.85 -18.99
CA TYR A 755 -20.77 -17.29 -19.15
C TYR A 755 -19.63 -17.65 -20.10
N MET A 756 -19.08 -18.83 -19.87
CA MET A 756 -18.19 -19.54 -20.76
C MET A 756 -18.91 -20.74 -21.37
N HIS A 757 -18.79 -20.88 -22.70
CA HIS A 757 -19.46 -21.94 -23.43
C HIS A 757 -18.59 -22.51 -24.53
N ASP A 758 -18.95 -23.71 -24.96
CA ASP A 758 -18.37 -24.34 -26.14
C ASP A 758 -19.07 -23.89 -27.42
N GLU A 759 -18.28 -23.60 -28.46
CA GLU A 759 -18.81 -23.30 -29.79
C GLU A 759 -19.24 -24.60 -30.51
N THR A 760 -20.30 -25.24 -30.04
CA THR A 760 -21.00 -26.30 -30.77
C THR A 760 -22.25 -25.75 -31.46
N PRO A 761 -22.58 -26.16 -32.71
CA PRO A 761 -23.80 -25.73 -33.39
C PRO A 761 -25.06 -26.22 -32.65
N GLY A 762 -25.60 -25.40 -31.75
CA GLY A 762 -26.71 -25.72 -30.84
C GLY A 762 -27.09 -24.53 -29.96
N ASP A 763 -28.00 -24.72 -29.02
CA ASP A 763 -28.41 -23.68 -28.07
C ASP A 763 -27.24 -23.31 -27.14
N GLN A 764 -26.64 -22.14 -27.37
CA GLN A 764 -25.48 -21.66 -26.62
C GLN A 764 -25.73 -21.64 -25.11
N ARG A 765 -26.97 -21.34 -24.67
CA ARG A 765 -27.33 -21.29 -23.24
C ARG A 765 -27.46 -22.68 -22.62
N ALA A 766 -27.95 -23.66 -23.39
CA ALA A 766 -28.04 -25.05 -22.93
C ALA A 766 -26.66 -25.75 -22.89
N ASN A 767 -25.67 -25.15 -23.54
CA ASN A 767 -24.28 -25.62 -23.61
C ASN A 767 -23.31 -24.76 -22.79
N SER A 768 -23.80 -23.73 -22.08
CA SER A 768 -23.00 -22.98 -21.12
C SER A 768 -22.51 -23.91 -20.04
N SER A 769 -21.20 -24.00 -19.88
CA SER A 769 -20.59 -24.94 -18.95
C SER A 769 -20.27 -24.28 -17.62
N LEU A 770 -19.96 -22.97 -17.62
CA LEU A 770 -19.62 -22.20 -16.42
C LEU A 770 -20.15 -20.76 -16.57
N GLY A 771 -20.75 -20.19 -15.53
CA GLY A 771 -21.26 -18.82 -15.55
C GLY A 771 -22.39 -18.59 -14.53
N CYS A 772 -22.94 -17.39 -14.52
CA CYS A 772 -24.12 -17.05 -13.72
C CYS A 772 -25.11 -16.17 -14.48
N GLU A 773 -26.38 -16.28 -14.12
CA GLU A 773 -27.44 -15.34 -14.48
C GLU A 773 -27.77 -14.45 -13.28
N ILE A 774 -27.82 -13.15 -13.51
CA ILE A 774 -28.05 -12.09 -12.53
C ILE A 774 -29.46 -11.55 -12.74
N TYR A 775 -30.36 -11.86 -11.82
CA TYR A 775 -31.77 -11.46 -11.90
C TYR A 775 -32.00 -10.14 -11.18
N SER A 776 -32.81 -9.22 -11.74
CA SER A 776 -33.13 -7.96 -11.07
C SER A 776 -34.27 -8.05 -10.06
N THR A 777 -35.05 -9.14 -10.11
CA THR A 777 -36.17 -9.40 -9.19
C THR A 777 -36.30 -10.88 -8.90
N GLY A 778 -36.88 -11.21 -7.76
CA GLY A 778 -37.11 -12.58 -7.33
C GLY A 778 -36.24 -12.97 -6.14
N GLU A 779 -36.50 -14.17 -5.62
CA GLU A 779 -35.76 -14.77 -4.52
C GLU A 779 -34.34 -15.15 -4.96
N ASN A 780 -34.18 -15.63 -6.20
CA ASN A 780 -32.87 -15.92 -6.79
C ASN A 780 -32.21 -14.63 -7.28
N VAL A 781 -30.96 -14.41 -6.88
CA VAL A 781 -30.12 -13.30 -7.35
C VAL A 781 -29.20 -13.80 -8.44
N TYR A 782 -28.48 -14.89 -8.16
CA TYR A 782 -27.56 -15.54 -9.08
C TYR A 782 -28.04 -16.96 -9.37
N ASP A 783 -28.31 -17.31 -10.62
CA ASP A 783 -28.57 -18.69 -11.06
C ASP A 783 -27.32 -19.24 -11.72
N LEU A 784 -26.66 -20.20 -11.07
CA LEU A 784 -25.35 -20.67 -11.49
C LEU A 784 -25.48 -21.75 -12.56
N HIS A 785 -24.64 -21.67 -13.59
CA HIS A 785 -24.61 -22.67 -14.66
C HIS A 785 -23.62 -23.76 -14.27
N GLY A 786 -24.10 -24.99 -14.11
CA GLY A 786 -23.26 -26.15 -13.82
C GLY A 786 -23.97 -27.43 -14.23
N GLY A 787 -23.27 -28.35 -14.87
CA GLY A 787 -23.85 -29.62 -15.28
C GLY A 787 -22.99 -30.47 -16.21
N ILE A 788 -22.97 -31.77 -15.92
CA ILE A 788 -22.49 -32.80 -16.85
C ILE A 788 -23.67 -33.18 -17.74
N ILE A 789 -23.85 -32.49 -18.87
CA ILE A 789 -24.79 -32.84 -19.97
C ILE A 789 -26.30 -32.70 -19.61
N ASN A 790 -26.97 -31.71 -20.22
CA ASN A 790 -28.45 -31.55 -20.31
C ASN A 790 -29.23 -31.27 -19.00
N THR A 791 -28.57 -30.89 -17.91
CA THR A 791 -29.22 -30.30 -16.72
C THR A 791 -28.65 -28.91 -16.47
N PRO A 792 -29.18 -27.86 -17.12
CA PRO A 792 -28.54 -26.53 -17.16
C PRO A 792 -28.64 -25.72 -15.85
N SER A 793 -29.39 -26.17 -14.84
CA SER A 793 -29.54 -25.43 -13.58
C SER A 793 -28.57 -25.97 -12.53
N GLY A 794 -27.52 -25.20 -12.22
CA GLY A 794 -26.78 -25.34 -10.98
C GLY A 794 -27.60 -24.85 -9.78
N PRO A 795 -26.98 -24.71 -8.60
CA PRO A 795 -27.62 -24.06 -7.47
C PRO A 795 -27.89 -22.58 -7.76
N ALA A 796 -28.94 -22.03 -7.14
CA ALA A 796 -29.24 -20.61 -7.21
C ALA A 796 -28.92 -19.97 -5.85
N VAL A 797 -28.19 -18.87 -5.88
CA VAL A 797 -27.91 -18.05 -4.69
C VAL A 797 -29.05 -17.06 -4.52
N THR A 798 -29.71 -17.15 -3.38
CA THR A 798 -30.89 -16.35 -3.04
C THR A 798 -30.52 -15.04 -2.36
N GLN A 799 -31.44 -14.06 -2.38
CA GLN A 799 -31.25 -12.81 -1.65
C GLN A 799 -31.08 -13.06 -0.15
N THR A 800 -31.75 -14.09 0.39
CA THR A 800 -31.65 -14.43 1.82
C THR A 800 -30.26 -14.95 2.18
N GLU A 801 -29.60 -15.70 1.30
CA GLU A 801 -28.22 -16.16 1.51
C GLU A 801 -27.23 -14.99 1.43
N LEU A 802 -27.42 -14.07 0.47
CA LEU A 802 -26.58 -12.87 0.38
C LEU A 802 -26.78 -11.93 1.57
N ASP A 803 -28.03 -11.71 2.00
CA ASP A 803 -28.32 -10.92 3.20
C ASP A 803 -27.74 -11.59 4.46
N ALA A 804 -27.71 -12.92 4.53
CA ALA A 804 -27.07 -13.64 5.63
C ALA A 804 -25.55 -13.45 5.64
N ALA A 805 -24.91 -13.41 4.47
CA ALA A 805 -23.46 -13.24 4.33
C ALA A 805 -23.01 -11.77 4.54
N PHE A 806 -23.74 -10.81 3.98
CA PHE A 806 -23.32 -9.40 3.90
C PHE A 806 -24.25 -8.42 4.64
N GLY A 807 -25.27 -8.92 5.33
CA GLY A 807 -26.28 -8.09 6.00
C GLY A 807 -27.42 -7.66 5.06
N THR A 808 -27.33 -6.49 4.45
CA THR A 808 -28.30 -6.07 3.43
C THR A 808 -27.57 -5.96 2.10
N PHE A 809 -27.76 -6.95 1.24
CA PHE A 809 -27.07 -7.00 -0.04
C PHE A 809 -27.78 -6.11 -1.08
N ASP A 810 -27.16 -4.99 -1.42
CA ASP A 810 -27.68 -4.00 -2.37
C ASP A 810 -27.06 -4.17 -3.76
N ARG A 811 -27.77 -4.86 -4.66
CA ARG A 811 -27.35 -5.14 -6.05
C ARG A 811 -27.04 -3.88 -6.88
N SER A 812 -27.47 -2.70 -6.41
CA SER A 812 -27.18 -1.42 -7.08
C SER A 812 -25.80 -0.86 -6.73
N GLN A 813 -25.10 -1.47 -5.78
CA GLN A 813 -23.67 -1.28 -5.57
C GLN A 813 -22.87 -2.20 -6.50
N GLU A 814 -21.59 -1.88 -6.61
CA GLU A 814 -20.62 -2.71 -7.30
C GLU A 814 -20.26 -3.91 -6.43
N HIS A 815 -20.27 -5.11 -7.04
CA HIS A 815 -19.88 -6.36 -6.40
C HIS A 815 -18.87 -7.10 -7.25
N GLU A 816 -17.86 -7.68 -6.62
CA GLU A 816 -16.88 -8.56 -7.27
C GLU A 816 -17.41 -9.99 -7.28
N LEU A 817 -17.55 -10.56 -8.48
CA LEU A 817 -17.92 -11.96 -8.68
C LEU A 817 -16.70 -12.74 -9.16
N ARG A 818 -16.45 -13.91 -8.56
CA ARG A 818 -15.34 -14.78 -8.93
C ARG A 818 -15.80 -16.23 -9.11
N PHE A 819 -15.28 -16.87 -10.15
CA PHE A 819 -15.44 -18.30 -10.44
C PHE A 819 -14.06 -18.93 -10.40
N ILE A 820 -13.79 -19.74 -9.38
CA ILE A 820 -12.52 -20.48 -9.30
C ILE A 820 -12.79 -21.90 -9.79
N SER A 821 -12.31 -22.18 -10.99
CA SER A 821 -12.40 -23.48 -11.63
C SER A 821 -11.20 -24.36 -11.26
N LEU A 822 -11.50 -25.57 -10.80
CA LEU A 822 -10.56 -26.65 -10.59
C LEU A 822 -10.74 -27.74 -11.65
N ALA A 823 -9.66 -28.05 -12.37
CA ALA A 823 -9.62 -29.11 -13.36
C ALA A 823 -9.58 -30.48 -12.67
N GLY A 824 -10.57 -31.33 -12.95
CA GLY A 824 -10.58 -32.70 -12.44
C GLY A 824 -10.22 -33.74 -13.50
N ALA A 825 -9.93 -34.95 -13.01
CA ALA A 825 -9.51 -36.05 -13.87
C ALA A 825 -10.57 -36.39 -14.94
N GLY A 826 -10.12 -36.54 -16.19
CA GLY A 826 -11.00 -36.89 -17.31
C GLY A 826 -11.88 -35.74 -17.82
N GLY A 827 -11.54 -34.49 -17.48
CA GLY A 827 -12.26 -33.29 -17.93
C GLY A 827 -13.56 -33.01 -17.16
N SER A 828 -13.76 -33.68 -16.02
CA SER A 828 -14.78 -33.30 -15.05
C SER A 828 -14.21 -32.20 -14.20
N ASN A 829 -14.61 -30.96 -14.43
CA ASN A 829 -14.13 -29.82 -13.67
C ASN A 829 -15.15 -29.48 -12.58
N THR A 830 -14.73 -28.74 -11.57
CA THR A 830 -15.63 -28.12 -10.59
C THR A 830 -15.31 -26.65 -10.47
N TYR A 831 -16.25 -25.82 -10.06
CA TYR A 831 -15.93 -24.44 -9.67
C TYR A 831 -16.59 -24.03 -8.36
N SER A 832 -16.00 -23.03 -7.71
CA SER A 832 -16.61 -22.30 -6.61
C SER A 832 -17.04 -20.91 -7.08
N PHE A 833 -18.20 -20.46 -6.61
CA PHE A 833 -18.75 -19.14 -6.88
C PHE A 833 -18.61 -18.27 -5.64
N ILE A 834 -17.97 -17.13 -5.81
CA ILE A 834 -17.57 -16.21 -4.74
C ILE A 834 -18.12 -14.83 -5.05
N VAL A 835 -18.65 -14.16 -4.04
CA VAL A 835 -19.15 -12.78 -4.08
C VAL A 835 -18.39 -11.99 -3.03
N ASP A 836 -17.74 -10.88 -3.38
CA ASP A 836 -17.06 -9.97 -2.44
C ASP A 836 -16.20 -10.70 -1.38
N GLY A 837 -15.40 -11.68 -1.79
CA GLY A 837 -14.59 -12.49 -0.86
C GLY A 837 -15.23 -13.78 -0.36
N VAL A 838 -16.56 -13.85 -0.25
CA VAL A 838 -17.29 -14.94 0.41
C VAL A 838 -17.71 -16.03 -0.58
N THR A 839 -17.33 -17.27 -0.30
CA THR A 839 -17.76 -18.43 -1.11
C THR A 839 -19.25 -18.70 -0.87
N MET A 840 -20.07 -18.46 -1.89
CA MET A 840 -21.51 -18.71 -1.83
C MET A 840 -21.83 -20.17 -2.16
N GLU A 841 -21.14 -20.74 -3.14
CA GLU A 841 -21.31 -22.13 -3.56
C GLU A 841 -19.94 -22.73 -3.92
N SER A 842 -19.75 -24.02 -3.68
CA SER A 842 -18.49 -24.71 -3.94
C SER A 842 -18.68 -26.05 -4.65
N ASN A 843 -17.64 -26.49 -5.34
CA ASN A 843 -17.59 -27.80 -6.01
C ASN A 843 -18.72 -28.03 -7.04
N ILE A 844 -19.18 -26.97 -7.73
CA ILE A 844 -20.21 -27.09 -8.75
C ILE A 844 -19.61 -27.80 -9.97
N PRO A 845 -20.08 -29.01 -10.33
CA PRO A 845 -19.48 -29.78 -11.41
C PRO A 845 -19.82 -29.17 -12.77
N TYR A 846 -18.84 -29.14 -13.66
CA TYR A 846 -19.02 -28.71 -15.04
C TYR A 846 -18.05 -29.40 -16.00
N GLN A 847 -18.35 -29.33 -17.30
CA GLN A 847 -17.50 -29.94 -18.32
C GLN A 847 -17.61 -29.18 -19.65
N PHE A 848 -16.46 -28.79 -20.21
CA PHE A 848 -16.36 -28.39 -21.61
C PHE A 848 -16.30 -29.65 -22.51
N LEU A 849 -17.20 -29.77 -23.46
CA LEU A 849 -17.31 -30.85 -24.46
C LEU A 849 -16.69 -30.45 -25.81
N GLY A 850 -16.58 -29.15 -26.09
CA GLY A 850 -16.07 -28.58 -27.32
C GLY A 850 -14.55 -28.38 -27.30
N SER A 851 -13.98 -28.23 -28.50
CA SER A 851 -12.57 -27.84 -28.68
C SER A 851 -12.35 -26.34 -28.66
N THR A 852 -13.42 -25.55 -28.68
CA THR A 852 -13.39 -24.08 -28.75
C THR A 852 -14.23 -23.52 -27.64
N ARG A 853 -13.63 -22.67 -26.81
CA ARG A 853 -14.23 -22.09 -25.61
C ARG A 853 -14.26 -20.58 -25.77
N LYS A 854 -15.41 -19.96 -25.50
CA LYS A 854 -15.58 -18.51 -25.65
C LYS A 854 -16.30 -17.91 -24.46
N PHE A 855 -15.98 -16.67 -24.19
CA PHE A 855 -16.69 -15.85 -23.23
C PHE A 855 -17.93 -15.19 -23.86
N GLY A 856 -18.99 -15.02 -23.09
CA GLY A 856 -20.19 -14.32 -23.54
C GLY A 856 -20.90 -13.57 -22.43
N ILE A 857 -21.45 -12.41 -22.78
CA ILE A 857 -22.37 -11.62 -21.96
C ILE A 857 -23.71 -11.58 -22.69
N THR A 858 -24.79 -11.88 -22.00
CA THR A 858 -26.15 -11.80 -22.55
C THR A 858 -27.17 -11.38 -21.51
N GLY A 859 -28.37 -11.00 -21.94
CA GLY A 859 -29.43 -10.65 -21.01
C GLY A 859 -30.67 -10.15 -21.72
N THR A 860 -31.70 -9.84 -20.94
CA THR A 860 -32.85 -9.05 -21.38
C THR A 860 -33.10 -7.93 -20.38
N MET A 861 -33.05 -6.69 -20.87
CA MET A 861 -33.33 -5.50 -20.07
C MET A 861 -34.68 -4.91 -20.48
N SER A 862 -35.55 -4.67 -19.50
CA SER A 862 -36.83 -3.97 -19.70
C SER A 862 -36.67 -2.45 -19.69
N ASN A 863 -35.65 -1.92 -19.01
CA ASN A 863 -35.42 -0.49 -18.87
C ASN A 863 -34.01 -0.07 -19.36
N PRO A 864 -33.91 0.64 -20.51
CA PRO A 864 -32.63 1.10 -21.04
C PRO A 864 -31.86 2.10 -20.18
N ALA A 865 -32.51 2.74 -19.20
CA ALA A 865 -31.86 3.68 -18.30
C ALA A 865 -31.27 3.02 -17.04
N ALA A 866 -31.58 1.75 -16.81
CA ALA A 866 -31.23 1.02 -15.59
C ALA A 866 -30.59 -0.32 -15.97
N GLY A 867 -29.47 -0.27 -16.67
CA GLY A 867 -28.80 -1.46 -17.21
C GLY A 867 -28.04 -2.29 -16.16
N VAL A 868 -27.23 -3.22 -16.66
CA VAL A 868 -26.17 -3.90 -15.90
C VAL A 868 -24.84 -3.36 -16.39
N TYR A 869 -23.97 -3.04 -15.45
CA TYR A 869 -22.61 -2.59 -15.72
C TYR A 869 -21.64 -3.72 -15.37
N TYR A 870 -20.69 -3.98 -16.25
CA TYR A 870 -19.59 -4.91 -16.04
C TYR A 870 -18.28 -4.13 -16.07
N ASP A 871 -17.36 -4.49 -15.18
CA ASP A 871 -16.02 -3.93 -15.12
C ASP A 871 -14.99 -5.00 -14.74
N ASP A 872 -13.70 -4.70 -14.93
CA ASP A 872 -12.56 -5.51 -14.49
C ASP A 872 -12.68 -7.00 -14.84
N LEU A 873 -13.04 -7.32 -16.08
CA LEU A 873 -13.21 -8.71 -16.51
C LEU A 873 -11.85 -9.37 -16.68
N VAL A 874 -11.50 -10.26 -15.76
CA VAL A 874 -10.23 -10.97 -15.72
C VAL A 874 -10.45 -12.47 -15.83
N LEU A 875 -9.72 -13.12 -16.73
CA LEU A 875 -9.51 -14.56 -16.73
C LEU A 875 -8.04 -14.81 -16.44
N SER A 876 -7.75 -15.55 -15.39
CA SER A 876 -6.41 -15.85 -14.95
C SER A 876 -6.18 -17.35 -14.89
N LEU A 877 -4.99 -17.83 -15.28
CA LEU A 877 -4.59 -19.17 -14.86
C LEU A 877 -4.42 -19.14 -13.34
N TYR A 878 -5.15 -20.04 -12.69
CA TYR A 878 -5.15 -20.11 -11.25
C TYR A 878 -4.08 -21.11 -10.87
N VAL A 879 -2.91 -20.62 -10.45
CA VAL A 879 -1.88 -21.50 -9.92
C VAL A 879 -2.35 -21.95 -8.55
N ARG A 880 -2.86 -23.18 -8.47
CA ARG A 880 -3.29 -23.78 -7.21
C ARG A 880 -2.14 -23.70 -6.21
N PRO A 881 -2.33 -23.04 -5.06
CA PRO A 881 -1.36 -23.15 -3.99
C PRO A 881 -1.26 -24.62 -3.58
N THR A 882 -0.10 -25.24 -3.82
CA THR A 882 0.12 -26.66 -3.51
C THR A 882 0.83 -26.80 -2.18
N TYR A 883 0.62 -27.94 -1.52
CA TYR A 883 1.43 -28.32 -0.36
C TYR A 883 2.93 -28.26 -0.68
N GLU A 884 3.36 -28.71 -1.86
CA GLU A 884 4.77 -28.72 -2.26
C GLU A 884 5.36 -27.30 -2.36
N ALA A 885 4.61 -26.35 -2.92
CA ALA A 885 5.04 -24.96 -3.00
C ALA A 885 5.15 -24.34 -1.59
N TRP A 886 4.17 -24.60 -0.71
CA TRP A 886 4.21 -24.17 0.68
C TRP A 886 5.37 -24.81 1.46
N ALA A 887 5.59 -26.10 1.30
CA ALA A 887 6.68 -26.81 1.98
C ALA A 887 8.04 -26.21 1.58
N SER A 888 8.22 -25.93 0.29
CA SER A 888 9.43 -25.27 -0.21
C SER A 888 9.59 -23.85 0.34
N SER A 889 8.52 -23.06 0.43
CA SER A 889 8.59 -21.68 0.97
C SER A 889 8.87 -21.66 2.47
N LYS A 890 8.47 -22.69 3.21
CA LYS A 890 8.86 -22.93 4.62
C LYS A 890 10.25 -23.51 4.79
N GLY A 891 11.04 -23.65 3.72
CA GLY A 891 12.41 -24.15 3.78
C GLY A 891 12.52 -25.67 3.99
N LEU A 892 11.44 -26.43 3.81
CA LEU A 892 11.49 -27.89 3.82
C LEU A 892 12.22 -28.40 2.56
N VAL A 893 13.02 -29.44 2.73
CA VAL A 893 13.84 -30.00 1.66
C VAL A 893 13.13 -31.22 1.06
N ALA A 894 12.91 -31.16 -0.25
CA ALA A 894 12.23 -32.21 -1.00
C ALA A 894 12.83 -33.61 -0.78
N GLY A 895 12.00 -34.55 -0.32
CA GLY A 895 12.37 -35.94 0.00
C GLY A 895 13.14 -36.14 1.30
N VAL A 896 13.34 -35.08 2.12
CA VAL A 896 14.07 -35.16 3.39
C VAL A 896 13.12 -34.99 4.56
N ASN A 897 12.50 -33.82 4.68
CA ASN A 897 11.61 -33.45 5.78
C ASN A 897 10.29 -32.81 5.29
N ASP A 898 10.00 -32.87 4.00
CA ASP A 898 8.80 -32.32 3.34
C ASP A 898 7.61 -33.30 3.29
N GLY A 899 7.72 -34.50 3.86
CA GLY A 899 6.62 -35.46 3.87
C GLY A 899 5.41 -34.90 4.62
N ARG A 900 4.19 -35.07 4.08
CA ARG A 900 2.93 -34.61 4.71
C ARG A 900 2.72 -35.12 6.14
N GLU A 901 3.19 -36.33 6.40
CA GLU A 901 3.12 -37.02 7.71
C GLU A 901 4.35 -36.78 8.59
N TYR A 902 5.29 -35.94 8.15
CA TYR A 902 6.47 -35.61 8.94
C TYR A 902 6.19 -34.43 9.84
N ASP A 903 6.88 -34.43 10.97
CA ASP A 903 6.78 -33.47 12.06
C ASP A 903 8.22 -32.91 12.20
N ALA A 904 8.55 -31.93 11.35
CA ALA A 904 9.90 -31.72 10.80
C ALA A 904 10.86 -30.99 11.77
N GLU A 905 10.31 -30.17 12.65
CA GLU A 905 11.00 -29.40 13.66
C GLU A 905 11.73 -30.28 14.68
N ASN A 906 12.70 -29.66 15.37
CA ASN A 906 13.55 -30.30 16.38
C ASN A 906 14.23 -31.60 15.88
N GLY A 907 14.51 -31.68 14.57
CA GLY A 907 15.17 -32.83 13.94
C GLY A 907 14.26 -34.06 13.80
N GLY A 908 12.96 -33.85 13.57
CA GLY A 908 11.98 -34.93 13.40
C GLY A 908 11.37 -35.44 14.71
N ILE A 909 11.58 -34.71 15.82
CA ILE A 909 10.94 -35.04 17.10
C ILE A 909 9.52 -34.46 17.13
N GLY A 910 9.35 -33.29 16.52
CA GLY A 910 8.06 -32.65 16.41
C GLY A 910 7.52 -31.99 17.67
N ASP A 911 6.46 -31.23 17.49
CA ASP A 911 5.59 -30.66 18.51
C ASP A 911 4.20 -31.32 18.51
N GLY A 912 3.98 -32.23 17.57
CA GLY A 912 2.78 -33.02 17.41
C GLY A 912 1.91 -32.59 16.23
N MET A 913 2.32 -31.60 15.44
CA MET A 913 1.67 -31.22 14.19
C MET A 913 2.50 -31.66 12.98
N VAL A 914 1.96 -32.63 12.24
CA VAL A 914 2.59 -33.00 10.96
C VAL A 914 2.43 -31.87 9.94
N ASN A 915 3.34 -31.81 8.96
CA ASN A 915 3.41 -30.78 7.94
C ASN A 915 2.07 -30.53 7.21
N LEU A 916 1.22 -31.56 7.00
CA LEU A 916 -0.10 -31.36 6.40
C LEU A 916 -1.04 -30.56 7.33
N LEU A 917 -0.98 -30.79 8.65
CA LEU A 917 -1.72 -29.99 9.62
C LEU A 917 -1.15 -28.58 9.70
N GLU A 918 0.17 -28.43 9.66
CA GLU A 918 0.84 -27.12 9.59
C GLU A 918 0.37 -26.32 8.37
N TYR A 919 0.34 -26.96 7.20
CA TYR A 919 -0.19 -26.37 5.96
C TYR A 919 -1.66 -25.95 6.10
N ALA A 920 -2.47 -26.78 6.74
CA ALA A 920 -3.90 -26.57 6.89
C ALA A 920 -4.28 -25.54 7.97
N PHE A 921 -3.47 -25.36 9.01
CA PHE A 921 -3.76 -24.44 10.12
C PHE A 921 -2.89 -23.17 10.13
N GLY A 922 -1.84 -23.14 9.31
CA GLY A 922 -1.01 -21.96 9.08
C GLY A 922 0.24 -21.84 9.95
N GLY A 923 0.68 -22.91 10.60
CA GLY A 923 1.90 -22.86 11.41
C GLY A 923 3.18 -23.05 10.59
N ASP A 924 4.31 -23.11 11.29
CA ASP A 924 5.63 -23.24 10.72
C ASP A 924 6.24 -24.62 11.02
N PRO A 925 6.46 -25.48 10.02
CA PRO A 925 7.00 -26.84 10.21
C PRO A 925 8.46 -26.86 10.70
N LEU A 926 9.10 -25.70 10.90
CA LEU A 926 10.42 -25.57 11.49
C LEU A 926 10.40 -24.91 12.88
N ALA A 927 9.23 -24.45 13.35
CA ALA A 927 9.03 -23.86 14.67
C ALA A 927 8.26 -24.82 15.60
N VAL A 928 8.26 -24.53 16.90
CA VAL A 928 7.46 -25.27 17.90
C VAL A 928 6.28 -24.38 18.28
N ASP A 929 5.21 -24.45 17.51
CA ASP A 929 4.09 -23.51 17.57
C ASP A 929 2.69 -24.15 17.58
N ALA A 930 2.59 -25.48 17.62
CA ALA A 930 1.31 -26.21 17.64
C ALA A 930 0.34 -25.76 18.74
N ALA A 931 0.83 -25.31 19.89
CA ALA A 931 -0.04 -24.79 20.96
C ALA A 931 -0.87 -23.57 20.52
N THR A 932 -0.41 -22.83 19.50
CA THR A 932 -1.07 -21.66 18.92
C THR A 932 -2.11 -22.06 17.88
N TYR A 933 -1.83 -23.10 17.08
CA TYR A 933 -2.62 -23.45 15.89
C TYR A 933 -3.57 -24.64 16.09
N LEU A 934 -3.27 -25.54 17.04
CA LEU A 934 -4.12 -26.69 17.33
C LEU A 934 -5.52 -26.27 17.80
N PRO A 935 -6.54 -27.07 17.48
CA PRO A 935 -7.90 -26.80 17.94
C PRO A 935 -8.00 -26.67 19.47
N ALA A 936 -8.74 -25.65 19.91
CA ALA A 936 -9.06 -25.41 21.30
C ALA A 936 -10.50 -25.82 21.60
N TYR A 937 -10.79 -26.24 22.83
CA TYR A 937 -12.16 -26.50 23.27
C TYR A 937 -12.48 -25.77 24.56
N SER A 938 -13.71 -25.28 24.68
CA SER A 938 -14.22 -24.78 25.95
C SER A 938 -14.60 -25.95 26.85
N GLY A 939 -14.55 -25.79 28.17
CA GLY A 939 -15.33 -26.66 29.04
C GLY A 939 -16.84 -26.62 28.69
N PRO A 940 -17.68 -27.47 29.31
CA PRO A 940 -19.13 -27.43 29.09
C PRO A 940 -19.71 -26.06 29.42
N VAL A 941 -20.46 -25.49 28.48
CA VAL A 941 -21.17 -24.21 28.57
C VAL A 941 -22.67 -24.49 28.56
N ASP A 942 -23.39 -24.03 29.58
CA ASP A 942 -24.85 -24.13 29.64
C ASP A 942 -25.49 -22.94 28.90
N VAL A 943 -26.18 -23.22 27.78
CA VAL A 943 -26.95 -22.23 27.04
C VAL A 943 -28.41 -22.69 27.02
N GLY A 944 -29.23 -22.09 27.90
CA GLY A 944 -30.67 -22.36 27.94
C GLY A 944 -31.04 -23.74 28.47
N GLY A 945 -30.22 -24.36 29.31
CA GLY A 945 -30.45 -25.69 29.90
C GLY A 945 -29.90 -26.85 29.07
N THR A 946 -29.21 -26.56 27.96
CA THR A 946 -28.45 -27.55 27.19
C THR A 946 -26.96 -27.25 27.34
N ASN A 947 -26.19 -28.25 27.76
CA ASN A 947 -24.75 -28.14 27.91
C ASN A 947 -24.07 -28.44 26.58
N TYR A 948 -23.32 -27.50 26.04
CA TYR A 948 -22.49 -27.65 24.84
C TYR A 948 -21.02 -27.59 25.18
N MET A 949 -20.19 -28.24 24.38
CA MET A 949 -18.75 -28.01 24.32
C MET A 949 -18.47 -27.22 23.05
N SER A 950 -17.80 -26.08 23.17
CA SER A 950 -17.30 -25.36 21.99
C SER A 950 -16.00 -26.01 21.54
N TYR A 951 -15.88 -26.39 20.28
CA TYR A 951 -14.66 -26.88 19.66
C TYR A 951 -14.27 -25.95 18.52
N VAL A 952 -13.15 -25.28 18.66
CA VAL A 952 -12.71 -24.18 17.80
C VAL A 952 -11.44 -24.60 17.08
N TYR A 953 -11.44 -24.56 15.75
CA TYR A 953 -10.26 -24.82 14.93
C TYR A 953 -10.04 -23.73 13.89
N ARG A 954 -8.83 -23.69 13.34
CA ARG A 954 -8.48 -22.85 12.20
C ARG A 954 -8.74 -23.62 10.91
N ARG A 955 -9.36 -22.98 9.92
CA ARG A 955 -9.56 -23.53 8.59
C ARG A 955 -9.05 -22.50 7.60
N ARG A 956 -8.28 -22.90 6.60
CA ARG A 956 -7.90 -21.96 5.54
C ARG A 956 -9.16 -21.41 4.86
N SER A 957 -9.24 -20.09 4.67
CA SER A 957 -10.34 -19.45 3.95
C SER A 957 -10.38 -19.92 2.48
N ASP A 958 -9.22 -20.29 1.93
CA ASP A 958 -9.04 -20.91 0.61
C ASP A 958 -8.95 -22.45 0.64
N ALA A 959 -9.39 -23.12 1.72
CA ALA A 959 -9.28 -24.56 1.92
C ALA A 959 -9.77 -25.38 0.71
N GLY A 960 -10.97 -25.08 0.22
CA GLY A 960 -11.55 -25.78 -0.93
C GLY A 960 -10.71 -25.62 -2.19
N ILE A 961 -10.08 -24.45 -2.35
CA ILE A 961 -9.21 -24.15 -3.48
C ILE A 961 -7.93 -24.98 -3.41
N ARG A 962 -7.34 -25.13 -2.21
CA ARG A 962 -6.17 -25.99 -1.96
C ARG A 962 -6.49 -27.49 -1.96
N GLY A 963 -7.77 -27.85 -2.05
CA GLY A 963 -8.21 -29.25 -1.97
C GLY A 963 -8.21 -29.79 -0.56
N LEU A 964 -8.13 -28.92 0.44
CA LEU A 964 -8.23 -29.31 1.84
C LEU A 964 -9.70 -29.49 2.22
N VAL A 965 -10.01 -30.63 2.82
CA VAL A 965 -11.31 -30.95 3.41
C VAL A 965 -11.10 -31.14 4.90
N TYR A 966 -11.92 -30.45 5.69
CA TYR A 966 -11.92 -30.50 7.15
C TYR A 966 -13.18 -31.23 7.58
N ASP A 967 -13.01 -32.38 8.22
CA ASP A 967 -14.12 -33.19 8.73
C ASP A 967 -13.97 -33.39 10.24
N LEU A 968 -14.85 -32.74 11.00
CA LEU A 968 -14.98 -33.03 12.42
C LEU A 968 -15.75 -34.33 12.59
N GLN A 969 -15.13 -35.30 13.23
CA GLN A 969 -15.67 -36.62 13.47
C GLN A 969 -15.79 -36.89 14.97
N PHE A 970 -16.70 -37.77 15.35
CA PHE A 970 -16.90 -38.16 16.73
C PHE A 970 -17.05 -39.67 16.91
N LYS A 971 -16.82 -40.11 18.15
CA LYS A 971 -17.03 -41.47 18.59
C LYS A 971 -17.31 -41.54 20.08
N THR A 972 -17.97 -42.60 20.51
CA THR A 972 -18.45 -42.78 21.89
C THR A 972 -17.61 -43.81 22.66
N ASP A 973 -16.73 -44.52 21.96
CA ASP A 973 -15.76 -45.43 22.51
C ASP A 973 -14.43 -45.34 21.75
N LEU A 974 -13.37 -45.96 22.29
CA LEU A 974 -12.07 -46.10 21.60
C LEU A 974 -11.94 -47.45 20.90
N VAL A 975 -13.05 -48.14 20.60
CA VAL A 975 -13.00 -49.44 19.91
C VAL A 975 -12.69 -49.15 18.44
N LEU A 976 -11.69 -49.80 17.84
CA LEU A 976 -11.29 -49.54 16.43
C LEU A 976 -12.41 -49.70 15.38
N SER A 977 -13.52 -50.36 15.72
CA SER A 977 -14.68 -50.55 14.84
C SER A 977 -15.97 -50.33 15.65
N PRO A 978 -16.98 -49.60 15.14
CA PRO A 978 -17.08 -49.02 13.79
C PRO A 978 -16.11 -47.85 13.55
N ASP A 979 -16.00 -47.36 12.31
CA ASP A 979 -15.16 -46.19 12.00
C ASP A 979 -15.66 -44.92 12.70
N TRP A 980 -14.84 -43.87 12.71
CA TRP A 980 -15.25 -42.54 13.19
C TRP A 980 -16.48 -42.06 12.43
N THR A 981 -17.40 -41.38 13.13
CA THR A 981 -18.62 -40.85 12.51
C THR A 981 -18.42 -39.38 12.18
N SER A 982 -18.44 -39.03 10.88
CA SER A 982 -18.42 -37.63 10.42
C SER A 982 -19.61 -36.85 10.96
N THR A 983 -19.37 -35.60 11.37
CA THR A 983 -20.44 -34.65 11.69
C THR A 983 -21.07 -34.04 10.44
N LEU A 984 -20.46 -34.22 9.25
CA LEU A 984 -20.91 -33.64 7.98
C LEU A 984 -21.14 -32.12 8.07
N GLY A 985 -20.33 -31.42 8.86
CA GLY A 985 -20.44 -29.97 9.09
C GLY A 985 -21.62 -29.53 9.98
N LEU A 986 -22.47 -30.46 10.45
CA LEU A 986 -23.68 -30.14 11.22
C LEU A 986 -23.39 -29.54 12.62
N ALA A 987 -22.13 -29.50 13.02
CA ALA A 987 -21.71 -28.96 14.31
C ALA A 987 -21.22 -27.49 14.24
N GLU A 988 -21.00 -26.92 13.04
CA GLU A 988 -20.50 -25.56 12.88
C GLU A 988 -21.55 -24.55 13.39
N ALA A 989 -21.20 -23.81 14.43
CA ALA A 989 -22.04 -22.83 15.12
C ALA A 989 -21.67 -21.38 14.77
N GLY A 990 -20.50 -21.16 14.15
CA GLY A 990 -20.07 -19.86 13.67
C GLY A 990 -18.69 -19.94 13.01
N ILE A 991 -18.47 -19.03 12.05
CA ILE A 991 -17.19 -18.76 11.43
C ILE A 991 -16.87 -17.29 11.77
N ASP A 992 -15.68 -17.05 12.32
CA ASP A 992 -15.15 -15.71 12.59
C ASP A 992 -13.96 -15.48 11.64
N ASP A 993 -14.10 -14.51 10.76
CA ASP A 993 -13.14 -14.13 9.71
C ASP A 993 -12.23 -12.97 10.12
N THR A 994 -12.37 -12.44 11.34
CA THR A 994 -11.94 -11.06 11.64
C THR A 994 -10.48 -10.88 12.06
N THR A 995 -9.68 -11.94 12.20
CA THR A 995 -8.32 -11.83 12.79
C THR A 995 -7.17 -12.28 11.90
N ASP A 996 -7.42 -13.13 10.90
CA ASP A 996 -6.40 -13.60 9.96
C ASP A 996 -7.07 -13.79 8.58
N PRO A 997 -6.72 -12.99 7.56
CA PRO A 997 -7.40 -13.03 6.27
C PRO A 997 -7.25 -14.38 5.53
N ASP A 998 -6.23 -15.17 5.88
CA ASP A 998 -5.99 -16.48 5.28
C ASP A 998 -6.73 -17.62 6.00
N PHE A 999 -7.30 -17.37 7.18
CA PHE A 999 -7.86 -18.40 8.05
C PHE A 999 -9.18 -18.00 8.69
N ASP A 1000 -10.18 -18.84 8.45
CA ASP A 1000 -11.42 -18.89 9.21
C ASP A 1000 -11.16 -19.47 10.60
N ARG A 1001 -11.76 -18.86 11.63
CA ARG A 1001 -11.91 -19.48 12.95
C ARG A 1001 -13.27 -20.17 13.04
N VAL A 1002 -13.28 -21.49 12.85
CA VAL A 1002 -14.51 -22.30 12.85
C VAL A 1002 -14.85 -22.76 14.26
N THR A 1003 -16.00 -22.33 14.77
CA THR A 1003 -16.51 -22.71 16.08
C THR A 1003 -17.61 -23.75 15.94
N ASN A 1004 -17.46 -24.90 16.60
CA ASN A 1004 -18.45 -25.97 16.63
C ASN A 1004 -19.13 -26.06 17.98
N SER A 1005 -20.46 -26.21 18.01
CA SER A 1005 -21.23 -26.42 19.25
C SER A 1005 -21.66 -27.88 19.37
N ILE A 1006 -20.96 -28.64 20.20
CA ILE A 1006 -21.18 -30.08 20.34
C ILE A 1006 -22.02 -30.35 21.60
N PRO A 1007 -23.24 -30.91 21.49
CA PRO A 1007 -24.04 -31.23 22.66
C PRO A 1007 -23.30 -32.24 23.56
N THR A 1008 -23.11 -31.90 24.83
CA THR A 1008 -22.53 -32.84 25.81
C THR A 1008 -23.53 -33.90 26.26
N VAL A 1009 -24.81 -33.73 25.91
CA VAL A 1009 -25.88 -34.70 26.09
C VAL A 1009 -26.63 -34.82 24.75
N MET A 1010 -26.33 -35.83 23.95
CA MET A 1010 -27.12 -36.13 22.76
C MET A 1010 -28.39 -36.89 23.17
N ASP A 1011 -29.56 -36.24 23.05
CA ASP A 1011 -30.85 -36.93 23.20
C ASP A 1011 -31.19 -37.69 21.90
N LEU A 1012 -30.61 -38.88 21.76
CA LEU A 1012 -30.88 -39.81 20.65
C LEU A 1012 -32.22 -40.56 20.81
N SER A 1013 -33.05 -40.23 21.81
CA SER A 1013 -34.34 -40.90 22.02
C SER A 1013 -35.32 -40.71 20.86
N SER A 1014 -35.08 -39.72 19.99
CA SER A 1014 -35.86 -39.45 18.78
C SER A 1014 -35.43 -40.29 17.56
N THR A 1015 -34.28 -40.97 17.59
CA THR A 1015 -33.79 -41.79 16.48
C THR A 1015 -34.31 -43.24 16.62
N PRO A 1016 -35.19 -43.73 15.70
CA PRO A 1016 -35.79 -45.06 15.84
C PRO A 1016 -34.72 -46.16 15.82
N GLY A 1017 -34.46 -46.79 16.96
CA GLY A 1017 -33.48 -47.88 17.10
C GLY A 1017 -32.49 -47.72 18.26
N PHE A 1018 -32.42 -46.55 18.91
CA PHE A 1018 -31.60 -46.32 20.10
C PHE A 1018 -32.45 -46.49 21.38
N GLU A 1019 -32.59 -47.74 21.86
CA GLU A 1019 -33.26 -48.00 23.15
C GLU A 1019 -32.28 -47.76 24.33
N GLU A 1020 -32.45 -46.61 25.00
CA GLU A 1020 -32.17 -46.35 26.42
C GLU A 1020 -30.84 -46.92 26.98
N TRP A 1021 -29.71 -46.36 26.53
CA TRP A 1021 -28.43 -46.47 27.24
C TRP A 1021 -28.19 -45.18 28.02
N VAL A 1022 -28.02 -45.29 29.34
CA VAL A 1022 -27.59 -44.20 30.22
C VAL A 1022 -26.07 -44.09 30.09
N TRP A 1023 -25.60 -42.94 29.61
CA TRP A 1023 -24.21 -42.70 29.25
C TRP A 1023 -23.34 -42.46 30.51
N ASP A 1024 -22.44 -43.39 30.79
CA ASP A 1024 -21.20 -43.16 31.57
C ASP A 1024 -19.98 -43.10 30.61
N GLU A 1025 -20.23 -42.91 29.31
CA GLU A 1025 -19.24 -43.07 28.24
C GLU A 1025 -18.62 -41.73 27.81
N GLN A 1026 -17.33 -41.77 27.48
CA GLN A 1026 -16.52 -40.63 27.06
C GLN A 1026 -16.79 -40.32 25.58
N LEU A 1027 -17.03 -39.05 25.23
CA LEU A 1027 -17.08 -38.59 23.84
C LEU A 1027 -15.66 -38.28 23.36
N PHE A 1028 -15.26 -38.86 22.24
CA PHE A 1028 -14.01 -38.59 21.56
C PHE A 1028 -14.29 -37.80 20.28
N LEU A 1029 -13.43 -36.84 19.98
CA LEU A 1029 -13.49 -36.03 18.76
C LEU A 1029 -12.18 -36.18 17.98
N ASN A 1030 -12.29 -36.15 16.65
CA ASN A 1030 -11.18 -36.16 15.72
C ASN A 1030 -11.46 -35.13 14.63
N LEU A 1031 -10.55 -34.20 14.40
CA LEU A 1031 -10.61 -33.33 13.23
C LEU A 1031 -9.71 -33.95 12.16
N GLU A 1032 -10.31 -34.52 11.13
CA GLU A 1032 -9.58 -35.07 9.99
C GLU A 1032 -9.39 -33.97 8.93
N VAL A 1033 -8.15 -33.79 8.49
CA VAL A 1033 -7.82 -32.93 7.36
C VAL A 1033 -7.28 -33.80 6.24
N THR A 1034 -7.91 -33.74 5.07
CA THR A 1034 -7.46 -34.48 3.88
C THR A 1034 -7.21 -33.52 2.73
N GLU A 1035 -6.16 -33.77 1.95
CA GLU A 1035 -5.88 -33.07 0.68
C GLU A 1035 -6.34 -33.93 -0.50
N ASN A 1036 -7.16 -33.35 -1.39
CA ASN A 1036 -7.78 -34.00 -2.56
C ASN A 1036 -6.95 -33.94 -3.83
#